data_AF-A0AAV8UXD1-F1
#
_entry.id   AF-A0AAV8UXD1-F1
#
_cell.length_a   1.000
_cell.length_b   1.000
_cell.length_c   1.000
_cell.angle_alpha   90.00
_cell.angle_beta   90.00
_cell.angle_gamma   90.00
#
_symmetry.space_group_name_H-M   'P 1'
#
loop_
_entity.id
_entity.type
_entity.pdbx_description
1 polymer ?
#
loop_
_entity_poly.entity_id
_entity_poly.type
_entity_poly.pdbx_seq_one_letter_code
_entity_poly.pdbx_strand_id
1 'polypeptide(L)'
;MSSTNGVAGALLKLARSRMTIVSAVTYLCASVLAPVKFRIWGYLAGYLFVFVTQLQTHYLGEYFDRDSDRMNRYSGGLTGGSGALRDSVYEKLALYGGIFLTLLSATIIYTILPAEVRPLALVMLIFANQYSSPPLILNHRALGEITATTISNFLLPTFAYMVQISGQEEFDWWTLWYNYKLLIVPPALLKVCLFLVLNMNDRRADWQGHKTTIPVLLDEANSAKLHLVLSGLAYLAAVVSTDYHRPREIIGMVLVEATFPLSLIISRKLLFEREFRLANMVKLSFLHAPLPVNLLLLNGLVWRAIDWSDAIFPMMMTAIYIYLQASPLLALAVSVESASEQRPPEVEWINEDSKVILVGAGLSGLSMALFLSHMHVPFVVIEERTPEEVLGGACCSLWSPAIKALEEAGLLHHFWEEKSRIISGLEIIDDKNKCSTVSIGDIVGDSNTEGFVLISRSSLIEAMRVLVPRGRIHYGQKLTDLKMEADRVVLKSSTVVEDGESEMEFTGRVVVGCDGAHSVTRKHLFGDEELSFQYEVAHRGEIECSDESSARLKQLMSRSSEDAVLTIKHKHGLEYSAGFLNSEENRIYWFVRQPSLIRAEEMTPFSIEQCVSAWTPALRECFAQTDPALRTVYSIDDAKRLQRLSSDRGVLIGDAAHPVTANMMEGASLSVEDALTLAVLLRDYVAYEDGHVEAFYKFERRRQRYIRAAAVQAKRMMNNRIGSLLPATLVKILPEMPPSESLKRSLRQTKIAQVDDLIARLSDYHTEKQPLLSP
;
A
#
# COMPACT_ATOMS: atom_id res chain seq x y z
N MET A 1 -10.12 -32.26 -21.81
CA MET A 1 -8.80 -32.08 -21.16
C MET A 1 -8.93 -32.49 -19.71
N SER A 2 -8.84 -33.79 -19.45
CA SER A 2 -8.94 -34.42 -18.12
C SER A 2 -7.65 -35.21 -17.89
N SER A 3 -7.15 -35.23 -16.64
CA SER A 3 -6.01 -35.99 -16.10
C SER A 3 -4.60 -35.36 -16.09
N THR A 4 -4.40 -34.25 -15.37
CA THR A 4 -3.05 -33.87 -14.86
C THR A 4 -3.01 -33.65 -13.34
N ASN A 5 -3.78 -34.43 -12.57
CA ASN A 5 -3.73 -34.44 -11.10
C ASN A 5 -2.70 -35.45 -10.56
N GLY A 6 -1.48 -35.44 -11.13
CA GLY A 6 -0.38 -36.31 -10.71
C GLY A 6 0.94 -35.55 -10.65
N VAL A 7 1.94 -36.12 -9.96
CA VAL A 7 3.27 -35.52 -9.77
C VAL A 7 3.88 -35.04 -11.11
N ALA A 8 3.70 -35.80 -12.19
CA ALA A 8 4.15 -35.42 -13.53
C ALA A 8 3.49 -34.14 -14.07
N GLY A 9 2.19 -33.95 -13.81
CA GLY A 9 1.47 -32.73 -14.19
C GLY A 9 1.94 -31.52 -13.38
N ALA A 10 2.23 -31.70 -12.09
CA ALA A 10 2.80 -30.66 -11.24
C ALA A 10 4.21 -30.26 -11.69
N LEU A 11 5.08 -31.22 -12.01
CA LEU A 11 6.44 -30.96 -12.52
C LEU A 11 6.43 -30.15 -13.82
N LEU A 12 5.49 -30.45 -14.74
CA LEU A 12 5.33 -29.72 -15.99
C LEU A 12 4.82 -28.28 -15.77
N LYS A 13 3.91 -28.08 -14.81
CA LYS A 13 3.45 -26.73 -14.42
C LYS A 13 4.59 -25.91 -13.81
N LEU A 14 5.33 -26.49 -12.85
CA LEU A 14 6.49 -25.86 -12.21
C LEU A 14 7.58 -25.48 -13.23
N ALA A 15 7.75 -26.28 -14.29
CA ALA A 15 8.74 -26.00 -15.33
C ALA A 15 8.42 -24.77 -16.19
N ARG A 16 7.17 -24.26 -16.20
CA ARG A 16 6.71 -23.12 -17.00
C ARG A 16 7.25 -23.14 -18.45
N SER A 17 7.05 -24.25 -19.17
CA SER A 17 7.68 -24.54 -20.48
C SER A 17 7.53 -23.47 -21.56
N ARG A 18 6.51 -22.61 -21.51
CA ARG A 18 6.36 -21.49 -22.45
C ARG A 18 7.44 -20.41 -22.26
N MET A 19 7.90 -20.21 -21.02
CA MET A 19 8.94 -19.21 -20.68
C MET A 19 10.34 -19.64 -21.14
N THR A 20 10.60 -20.95 -21.28
CA THR A 20 11.92 -21.46 -21.67
C THR A 20 12.25 -21.23 -23.15
N ILE A 21 11.23 -21.10 -24.00
CA ILE A 21 11.38 -20.84 -25.43
C ILE A 21 12.05 -19.48 -25.68
N VAL A 22 11.68 -18.45 -24.91
CA VAL A 22 12.19 -17.09 -25.13
C VAL A 22 13.70 -17.00 -24.91
N SER A 23 14.21 -17.57 -23.82
CA SER A 23 15.64 -17.62 -23.53
C SER A 23 16.41 -18.46 -24.56
N ALA A 24 15.80 -19.54 -25.07
CA ALA A 24 16.40 -20.37 -26.12
C ALA A 24 16.65 -19.59 -27.40
N VAL A 25 15.70 -18.73 -27.81
CA VAL A 25 15.83 -17.91 -29.01
C VAL A 25 16.91 -16.85 -28.83
N THR A 26 16.96 -16.17 -27.69
CA THR A 26 18.02 -15.20 -27.41
C THR A 26 19.40 -15.86 -27.40
N TYR A 27 19.52 -17.03 -26.78
CA TYR A 27 20.78 -17.81 -26.76
C TYR A 27 21.20 -18.22 -28.17
N LEU A 28 20.26 -18.67 -29.01
CA LEU A 28 20.51 -19.02 -30.41
C LEU A 28 20.92 -17.79 -31.23
N CYS A 29 20.18 -16.70 -31.13
CA CYS A 29 20.49 -15.43 -31.79
C CYS A 29 21.91 -14.97 -31.46
N ALA A 30 22.25 -14.98 -30.17
CA ALA A 30 23.58 -14.61 -29.73
C ALA A 30 24.65 -15.57 -30.25
N SER A 31 24.43 -16.88 -30.26
CA SER A 31 25.39 -17.86 -30.80
C SER A 31 25.58 -17.73 -32.32
N VAL A 32 24.53 -17.31 -33.03
CA VAL A 32 24.54 -17.06 -34.48
C VAL A 32 25.23 -15.75 -34.83
N LEU A 33 25.14 -14.74 -33.97
CA LEU A 33 25.77 -13.44 -34.20
C LEU A 33 27.28 -13.46 -34.01
N ALA A 34 27.83 -14.48 -33.33
CA ALA A 34 29.26 -14.58 -33.06
C ALA A 34 30.07 -14.60 -34.38
N PRO A 35 31.17 -13.84 -34.50
CA PRO A 35 31.96 -13.70 -35.73
C PRO A 35 32.91 -14.88 -35.97
N VAL A 36 32.61 -16.06 -35.42
CA VAL A 36 33.45 -17.27 -35.48
C VAL A 36 32.68 -18.44 -36.07
N LYS A 37 33.37 -19.56 -36.32
CA LYS A 37 32.72 -20.74 -36.84
C LYS A 37 31.75 -21.34 -35.82
N PHE A 38 30.49 -21.56 -36.24
CA PHE A 38 29.46 -22.08 -35.34
C PHE A 38 29.79 -23.49 -34.84
N ARG A 39 29.88 -23.64 -33.52
CA ARG A 39 30.19 -24.91 -32.85
C ARG A 39 28.93 -25.49 -32.23
N ILE A 40 28.36 -26.50 -32.88
CA ILE A 40 27.12 -27.15 -32.43
C ILE A 40 27.26 -27.79 -31.05
N TRP A 41 28.38 -28.46 -30.76
CA TRP A 41 28.57 -29.10 -29.46
C TRP A 41 28.76 -28.10 -28.32
N GLY A 42 29.47 -26.99 -28.58
CA GLY A 42 29.58 -25.88 -27.64
C GLY A 42 28.22 -25.25 -27.36
N TYR A 43 27.44 -25.00 -28.42
CA TYR A 43 26.07 -24.51 -28.32
C TYR A 43 25.18 -25.42 -27.45
N LEU A 44 25.16 -26.73 -27.71
CA LEU A 44 24.34 -27.67 -26.94
C LEU A 44 24.76 -27.75 -25.47
N ALA A 45 26.07 -27.76 -25.20
CA ALA A 45 26.63 -27.75 -23.85
C ALA A 45 26.23 -26.48 -23.07
N GLY A 46 26.39 -25.31 -23.68
CA GLY A 46 26.00 -24.04 -23.08
C GLY A 46 24.48 -23.91 -22.91
N TYR A 47 23.69 -24.36 -23.88
CA TYR A 47 22.24 -24.34 -23.78
C TYR A 47 21.71 -25.26 -22.67
N LEU A 48 22.33 -26.44 -22.48
CA LEU A 48 21.98 -27.33 -21.37
C LEU A 48 22.11 -26.62 -20.02
N PHE A 49 23.20 -25.88 -19.80
CA PHE A 49 23.37 -25.04 -18.60
C PHE A 49 22.26 -23.98 -18.46
N VAL A 50 21.97 -23.25 -19.54
CA VAL A 50 20.93 -22.20 -19.54
C VAL A 50 19.56 -22.79 -19.23
N PHE A 51 19.22 -23.91 -19.84
CA PHE A 51 17.94 -24.60 -19.65
C PHE A 51 17.76 -25.09 -18.22
N VAL A 52 18.76 -25.77 -17.65
CA VAL A 52 18.71 -26.27 -16.27
C VAL A 52 18.63 -25.11 -15.27
N THR A 53 19.40 -24.05 -15.49
CA THR A 53 19.37 -22.84 -14.62
C THR A 53 18.02 -22.13 -14.70
N GLN A 54 17.39 -22.09 -15.88
CA GLN A 54 16.05 -21.52 -16.01
C GLN A 54 14.98 -22.35 -15.28
N LEU A 55 15.04 -23.68 -15.38
CA LEU A 55 14.16 -24.55 -14.59
C LEU A 55 14.38 -24.35 -13.08
N GLN A 56 15.63 -24.22 -12.65
CA GLN A 56 15.97 -23.89 -11.26
C GLN A 56 15.27 -22.61 -10.80
N THR A 57 15.34 -21.53 -11.59
CA THR A 57 14.68 -20.26 -11.25
C THR A 57 13.17 -20.41 -11.16
N HIS A 58 12.54 -21.17 -12.06
CA HIS A 58 11.09 -21.40 -12.00
C HIS A 58 10.69 -22.16 -10.73
N TYR A 59 11.39 -23.24 -10.38
CA TYR A 59 11.07 -24.05 -9.21
C TYR A 59 11.25 -23.29 -7.88
N LEU A 60 12.38 -22.58 -7.73
CA LEU A 60 12.59 -21.75 -6.54
C LEU A 60 11.65 -20.55 -6.51
N GLY A 61 11.38 -19.93 -7.66
CA GLY A 61 10.41 -18.85 -7.80
C GLY A 61 9.03 -19.25 -7.29
N GLU A 62 8.49 -20.39 -7.75
CA GLU A 62 7.19 -20.90 -7.25
C GLU A 62 7.18 -21.08 -5.74
N TYR A 63 8.26 -21.62 -5.16
CA TYR A 63 8.32 -21.88 -3.72
C TYR A 63 8.40 -20.60 -2.89
N PHE A 64 9.24 -19.64 -3.28
CA PHE A 64 9.48 -18.41 -2.53
C PHE A 64 8.43 -17.33 -2.79
N ASP A 65 7.80 -17.32 -3.97
CA ASP A 65 6.75 -16.35 -4.33
C ASP A 65 5.32 -16.89 -4.07
N ARG A 66 5.20 -18.08 -3.45
CA ARG A 66 3.93 -18.81 -3.23
C ARG A 66 2.84 -17.99 -2.55
N ASP A 67 3.19 -17.13 -1.61
CA ASP A 67 2.20 -16.39 -0.81
C ASP A 67 1.54 -15.30 -1.69
N SER A 68 2.32 -14.62 -2.54
CA SER A 68 1.79 -13.72 -3.58
C SER A 68 1.00 -14.50 -4.64
N ASP A 69 1.57 -15.59 -5.15
CA ASP A 69 0.96 -16.38 -6.23
C ASP A 69 -0.39 -17.02 -5.82
N ARG A 70 -0.58 -17.35 -4.53
CA ARG A 70 -1.85 -17.83 -3.97
C ARG A 70 -2.93 -16.74 -3.96
N MET A 71 -2.54 -15.51 -3.65
CA MET A 71 -3.44 -14.36 -3.64
C MET A 71 -3.81 -13.91 -5.07
N ASN A 72 -3.05 -14.34 -6.08
CA ASN A 72 -3.34 -14.01 -7.46
C ASN A 72 -4.54 -14.81 -8.00
N ARG A 73 -5.71 -14.14 -8.03
CA ARG A 73 -6.96 -14.70 -8.57
C ARG A 73 -6.94 -14.86 -10.10
N TYR A 74 -6.07 -14.12 -10.80
CA TYR A 74 -6.01 -14.08 -12.27
C TYR A 74 -4.72 -14.68 -12.85
N SER A 75 -4.19 -15.74 -12.22
CA SER A 75 -3.01 -16.45 -12.76
C SER A 75 -3.31 -17.05 -14.13
N GLY A 76 -2.85 -16.37 -15.18
CA GLY A 76 -2.79 -16.93 -16.53
C GLY A 76 -1.50 -17.73 -16.64
N GLY A 77 -1.41 -18.77 -17.48
CA GLY A 77 -0.16 -19.53 -17.67
C GLY A 77 1.07 -18.74 -18.17
N LEU A 78 1.00 -17.40 -18.18
CA LEU A 78 2.03 -16.42 -18.55
C LEU A 78 2.42 -15.48 -17.37
N THR A 79 1.61 -15.31 -16.32
CA THR A 79 1.87 -14.41 -15.16
C THR A 79 1.24 -14.96 -13.87
N GLY A 80 1.70 -14.53 -12.69
CA GLY A 80 1.01 -14.85 -11.43
C GLY A 80 1.13 -16.29 -10.90
N GLY A 81 2.28 -16.94 -11.07
CA GLY A 81 2.43 -18.33 -10.63
C GLY A 81 2.01 -19.36 -11.69
N SER A 82 2.57 -20.56 -11.63
CA SER A 82 2.11 -21.70 -12.44
C SER A 82 0.78 -22.28 -11.94
N GLY A 83 0.35 -21.84 -10.75
CA GLY A 83 -0.78 -22.41 -10.01
C GLY A 83 -0.50 -23.79 -9.42
N ALA A 84 0.72 -24.32 -9.54
CA ALA A 84 1.08 -25.66 -9.06
C ALA A 84 1.06 -25.78 -7.52
N LEU A 85 1.26 -24.68 -6.79
CA LEU A 85 1.37 -24.66 -5.33
C LEU A 85 0.12 -24.11 -4.60
N ARG A 86 -1.02 -23.98 -5.30
CA ARG A 86 -2.27 -23.50 -4.68
C ARG A 86 -2.71 -24.40 -3.51
N ASP A 87 -2.58 -25.72 -3.63
CA ASP A 87 -3.08 -26.69 -2.64
C ASP A 87 -2.02 -27.26 -1.67
N SER A 88 -0.85 -26.62 -1.51
CA SER A 88 0.26 -26.99 -0.58
C SER A 88 0.96 -28.36 -0.79
N VAL A 89 0.36 -29.32 -1.50
CA VAL A 89 0.87 -30.70 -1.65
C VAL A 89 2.27 -30.77 -2.28
N TYR A 90 2.63 -29.81 -3.13
CA TYR A 90 3.88 -29.83 -3.91
C TYR A 90 4.94 -28.83 -3.45
N GLU A 91 4.78 -28.17 -2.30
CA GLU A 91 5.74 -27.15 -1.82
C GLU A 91 7.15 -27.73 -1.65
N LYS A 92 7.26 -28.89 -0.98
CA LYS A 92 8.54 -29.58 -0.79
C LYS A 92 9.17 -29.99 -2.13
N LEU A 93 8.34 -30.39 -3.09
CA LEU A 93 8.80 -30.77 -4.43
C LEU A 93 9.43 -29.57 -5.16
N ALA A 94 8.81 -28.40 -5.09
CA ALA A 94 9.34 -27.17 -5.68
C ALA A 94 10.69 -26.79 -5.04
N LEU A 95 10.78 -26.79 -3.71
CA LEU A 95 12.02 -26.47 -3.00
C LEU A 95 13.16 -27.46 -3.32
N TYR A 96 12.94 -28.76 -3.11
CA TYR A 96 13.98 -29.77 -3.33
C TYR A 96 14.34 -29.91 -4.81
N GLY A 97 13.37 -29.77 -5.71
CA GLY A 97 13.62 -29.71 -7.15
C GLY A 97 14.50 -28.52 -7.52
N GLY A 98 14.23 -27.33 -6.98
CA GLY A 98 15.06 -26.14 -7.21
C GLY A 98 16.49 -26.28 -6.64
N ILE A 99 16.65 -26.88 -5.45
CA ILE A 99 17.97 -27.18 -4.88
C ILE A 99 18.73 -28.18 -5.76
N PHE A 100 18.09 -29.26 -6.18
CA PHE A 100 18.68 -30.25 -7.07
C PHE A 100 19.14 -29.63 -8.40
N LEU A 101 18.28 -28.82 -9.03
CA LEU A 101 18.62 -28.14 -10.28
C LEU A 101 19.76 -27.12 -10.10
N THR A 102 19.88 -26.49 -8.92
CA THR A 102 21.02 -25.63 -8.59
C THR A 102 22.33 -26.43 -8.56
N LEU A 103 22.34 -27.58 -7.88
CA LEU A 103 23.49 -28.48 -7.83
C LEU A 103 23.84 -29.05 -9.21
N LEU A 104 22.82 -29.36 -10.02
CA LEU A 104 23.00 -29.83 -11.38
C LEU A 104 23.62 -28.74 -12.27
N SER A 105 23.14 -27.49 -12.20
CA SER A 105 23.75 -26.35 -12.90
C SER A 105 25.21 -26.17 -12.49
N ALA A 106 25.54 -26.21 -11.18
CA ALA A 106 26.91 -26.12 -10.70
C ALA A 106 27.80 -27.26 -11.22
N THR A 107 27.25 -28.48 -11.29
CA THR A 107 27.94 -29.65 -11.85
C THR A 107 28.22 -29.47 -13.33
N ILE A 108 27.25 -28.98 -14.11
CA ILE A 108 27.41 -28.68 -15.55
C ILE A 108 28.50 -27.63 -15.75
N ILE A 109 28.52 -26.56 -14.93
CA ILE A 109 29.57 -25.54 -14.97
C ILE A 109 30.95 -26.15 -14.80
N TYR A 110 31.13 -27.04 -13.83
CA TYR A 110 32.43 -27.63 -13.52
C TYR A 110 32.87 -28.68 -14.56
N THR A 111 31.94 -29.53 -15.01
CA THR A 111 32.26 -30.73 -15.79
C THR A 111 32.12 -30.56 -17.30
N ILE A 112 31.16 -29.75 -17.77
CA ILE A 112 30.81 -29.63 -19.20
C ILE A 112 31.34 -28.33 -19.80
N LEU A 113 31.24 -27.21 -19.08
CA LEU A 113 31.58 -25.91 -19.64
C LEU A 113 33.12 -25.68 -19.73
N PRO A 114 33.59 -25.00 -20.80
CA PRO A 114 35.01 -24.59 -20.91
C PRO A 114 35.42 -23.67 -19.76
N ALA A 115 36.68 -23.78 -19.31
CA ALA A 115 37.20 -23.07 -18.14
C ALA A 115 37.01 -21.55 -18.21
N GLU A 116 37.21 -20.97 -19.40
CA GLU A 116 37.07 -19.53 -19.68
C GLU A 116 35.64 -18.99 -19.42
N VAL A 117 34.63 -19.84 -19.57
CA VAL A 117 33.21 -19.44 -19.49
C VAL A 117 32.65 -19.64 -18.06
N ARG A 118 33.28 -20.50 -17.25
CA ARG A 118 32.78 -20.88 -15.92
C ARG A 118 32.52 -19.69 -14.98
N PRO A 119 33.38 -18.65 -14.91
CA PRO A 119 33.13 -17.51 -14.03
C PRO A 119 31.82 -16.79 -14.35
N LEU A 120 31.54 -16.54 -15.64
CA LEU A 120 30.29 -15.91 -16.06
C LEU A 120 29.08 -16.80 -15.78
N ALA A 121 29.20 -18.11 -16.00
CA ALA A 121 28.15 -19.07 -15.70
C ALA A 121 27.82 -19.12 -14.20
N LEU A 122 28.82 -19.01 -13.32
CA LEU A 122 28.62 -18.92 -11.87
C LEU A 122 27.88 -17.63 -11.50
N VAL A 123 28.26 -16.49 -12.08
CA VAL A 123 27.54 -15.21 -11.88
C VAL A 123 26.08 -15.36 -12.31
N MET A 124 25.81 -15.93 -13.50
CA MET A 124 24.45 -16.16 -13.97
C MET A 124 23.65 -17.05 -13.01
N LEU A 125 24.23 -18.15 -12.51
CA LEU A 125 23.57 -19.04 -11.56
C LEU A 125 23.24 -18.34 -10.23
N ILE A 126 24.17 -17.53 -9.70
CA ILE A 126 23.97 -16.76 -8.46
C ILE A 126 22.81 -15.77 -8.64
N PHE A 127 22.84 -14.95 -9.70
CA PHE A 127 21.77 -13.98 -9.97
C PHE A 127 20.41 -14.66 -10.21
N ALA A 128 20.39 -15.76 -10.95
CA ALA A 128 19.19 -16.56 -11.23
C ALA A 128 18.60 -17.19 -9.96
N ASN A 129 19.45 -17.59 -9.01
CA ASN A 129 19.03 -18.12 -7.71
C ASN A 129 18.52 -17.01 -6.78
N GLN A 130 19.24 -15.90 -6.69
CA GLN A 130 18.97 -14.77 -5.79
C GLN A 130 17.80 -13.87 -6.24
N TYR A 131 17.21 -14.18 -7.40
CA TYR A 131 16.04 -13.47 -7.93
C TYR A 131 14.85 -13.50 -6.96
N SER A 132 14.40 -14.70 -6.56
CA SER A 132 13.34 -14.89 -5.56
C SER A 132 13.83 -15.57 -4.27
N SER A 133 15.06 -16.12 -4.25
CA SER A 133 15.57 -16.83 -3.08
C SER A 133 16.36 -15.91 -2.12
N PRO A 134 16.37 -16.21 -0.80
CA PRO A 134 17.22 -15.52 0.17
C PRO A 134 18.73 -15.68 -0.13
N PRO A 135 19.59 -14.77 0.38
CA PRO A 135 19.26 -13.61 1.23
C PRO A 135 18.84 -12.34 0.48
N LEU A 136 19.10 -12.21 -0.83
CA LEU A 136 18.90 -10.94 -1.53
C LEU A 136 17.45 -10.69 -1.94
N ILE A 137 16.73 -11.72 -2.42
CA ILE A 137 15.32 -11.67 -2.83
C ILE A 137 15.03 -10.44 -3.72
N LEU A 138 15.77 -10.33 -4.83
CA LEU A 138 15.81 -9.12 -5.67
C LEU A 138 14.43 -8.73 -6.22
N ASN A 139 13.59 -9.70 -6.56
CA ASN A 139 12.24 -9.51 -7.06
C ASN A 139 11.27 -8.86 -6.04
N HIS A 140 11.64 -8.87 -4.75
CA HIS A 140 10.86 -8.24 -3.67
C HIS A 140 11.34 -6.84 -3.30
N ARG A 141 12.37 -6.33 -4.00
CA ARG A 141 13.05 -5.06 -3.68
C ARG A 141 13.09 -4.09 -4.86
N ALA A 142 12.14 -4.19 -5.79
CA ALA A 142 12.06 -3.41 -7.02
C ALA A 142 13.32 -3.54 -7.92
N LEU A 143 14.06 -4.65 -7.78
CA LEU A 143 15.21 -4.99 -8.60
C LEU A 143 14.94 -6.18 -9.53
N GLY A 144 13.74 -6.76 -9.48
CA GLY A 144 13.38 -7.94 -10.26
C GLY A 144 13.47 -7.69 -11.76
N GLU A 145 12.83 -6.64 -12.26
CA GLU A 145 12.77 -6.29 -13.68
C GLU A 145 14.18 -6.04 -14.25
N ILE A 146 15.02 -5.34 -13.48
CA ILE A 146 16.41 -5.03 -13.83
C ILE A 146 17.25 -6.31 -13.81
N THR A 147 17.10 -7.14 -12.78
CA THR A 147 17.85 -8.39 -12.63
C THR A 147 17.52 -9.36 -13.76
N ALA A 148 16.23 -9.59 -14.02
CA ALA A 148 15.77 -10.50 -15.07
C ALA A 148 16.28 -10.04 -16.44
N THR A 149 16.19 -8.75 -16.73
CA THR A 149 16.72 -8.15 -17.97
C THR A 149 18.25 -8.25 -18.06
N THR A 150 18.97 -8.02 -16.97
CA THR A 150 20.44 -8.15 -16.93
C THR A 150 20.86 -9.58 -17.27
N ILE A 151 20.18 -10.59 -16.70
CA ILE A 151 20.43 -12.00 -17.01
C ILE A 151 20.10 -12.29 -18.48
N SER A 152 18.89 -11.95 -18.94
CA SER A 152 18.42 -12.37 -20.26
C SER A 152 19.00 -11.60 -21.44
N ASN A 153 19.34 -10.32 -21.27
CA ASN A 153 19.73 -9.43 -22.36
C ASN A 153 21.18 -8.98 -22.31
N PHE A 154 21.89 -9.16 -21.20
CA PHE A 154 23.31 -8.85 -21.11
C PHE A 154 24.16 -10.11 -20.85
N LEU A 155 23.93 -10.81 -19.73
CA LEU A 155 24.74 -11.97 -19.36
C LEU A 155 24.54 -13.14 -20.32
N LEU A 156 23.31 -13.44 -20.72
CA LEU A 156 23.01 -14.56 -21.61
C LEU A 156 23.61 -14.40 -23.02
N PRO A 157 23.48 -13.25 -23.73
CA PRO A 157 24.19 -13.05 -24.98
C PRO A 157 25.71 -13.11 -24.86
N THR A 158 26.25 -12.52 -23.78
CA THR A 158 27.70 -12.57 -23.47
C THR A 158 28.17 -14.00 -23.28
N PHE A 159 27.42 -14.80 -22.51
CA PHE A 159 27.69 -16.21 -22.29
C PHE A 159 27.64 -17.01 -23.59
N ALA A 160 26.62 -16.80 -24.42
CA ALA A 160 26.50 -17.45 -25.72
C ALA A 160 27.69 -17.14 -26.64
N TYR A 161 28.11 -15.87 -26.69
CA TYR A 161 29.30 -15.44 -27.43
C TYR A 161 30.57 -16.15 -26.92
N MET A 162 30.83 -16.09 -25.60
CA MET A 162 31.99 -16.74 -24.99
C MET A 162 32.05 -18.24 -25.26
N VAL A 163 30.91 -18.94 -25.22
CA VAL A 163 30.83 -20.36 -25.56
C VAL A 163 31.21 -20.64 -27.02
N GLN A 164 30.81 -19.77 -27.96
CA GLN A 164 31.14 -19.95 -29.37
C GLN A 164 32.62 -19.66 -29.68
N ILE A 165 33.19 -18.60 -29.08
CA ILE A 165 34.57 -18.20 -29.35
C ILE A 165 35.61 -19.04 -28.59
N SER A 166 35.22 -19.70 -27.50
CA SER A 166 36.16 -20.46 -26.67
C SER A 166 36.97 -21.45 -27.51
N GLY A 167 38.30 -21.43 -27.38
CA GLY A 167 39.22 -22.24 -28.18
C GLY A 167 39.30 -21.90 -29.67
N GLN A 168 38.69 -20.79 -30.12
CA GLN A 168 38.85 -20.24 -31.47
C GLN A 168 39.55 -18.87 -31.43
N GLU A 169 39.08 -17.97 -30.56
CA GLU A 169 39.58 -16.60 -30.44
C GLU A 169 39.63 -16.18 -28.98
N GLU A 170 40.49 -15.19 -28.67
CA GLU A 170 40.53 -14.57 -27.35
C GLU A 170 39.33 -13.64 -27.15
N PHE A 171 38.84 -13.59 -25.92
CA PHE A 171 37.70 -12.74 -25.59
C PHE A 171 38.10 -11.26 -25.54
N ASP A 172 37.41 -10.44 -26.33
CA ASP A 172 37.53 -8.98 -26.33
C ASP A 172 36.18 -8.30 -26.11
N TRP A 173 36.14 -7.39 -25.13
CA TRP A 173 34.94 -6.63 -24.77
C TRP A 173 34.47 -5.71 -25.90
N TRP A 174 35.40 -5.13 -26.66
CA TRP A 174 35.05 -4.23 -27.75
C TRP A 174 34.37 -4.98 -28.88
N THR A 175 34.91 -6.14 -29.27
CA THR A 175 34.34 -7.02 -30.29
C THR A 175 32.96 -7.53 -29.90
N LEU A 176 32.75 -7.90 -28.63
CA LEU A 176 31.41 -8.23 -28.12
C LEU A 176 30.46 -7.04 -28.25
N TRP A 177 30.84 -5.88 -27.71
CA TRP A 177 29.97 -4.71 -27.72
C TRP A 177 29.62 -4.29 -29.15
N TYR A 178 30.63 -4.23 -30.02
CA TYR A 178 30.50 -3.84 -31.42
C TYR A 178 29.51 -4.72 -32.17
N ASN A 179 29.50 -6.04 -31.93
CA ASN A 179 28.60 -6.97 -32.64
C ASN A 179 27.24 -7.16 -31.95
N TYR A 180 27.12 -6.89 -30.64
CA TYR A 180 25.93 -7.23 -29.86
C TYR A 180 25.12 -6.04 -29.33
N LYS A 181 25.60 -4.79 -29.49
CA LYS A 181 24.89 -3.57 -29.04
C LYS A 181 23.40 -3.53 -29.45
N LEU A 182 23.06 -3.91 -30.69
CA LEU A 182 21.66 -3.97 -31.17
C LEU A 182 20.85 -5.14 -30.58
N LEU A 183 21.51 -6.24 -30.18
CA LEU A 183 20.87 -7.37 -29.51
C LEU A 183 20.67 -7.12 -28.01
N ILE A 184 21.55 -6.32 -27.41
CA ILE A 184 21.58 -6.04 -25.97
C ILE A 184 20.68 -4.85 -25.64
N VAL A 185 20.97 -3.65 -26.17
CA VAL A 185 20.42 -2.41 -25.61
C VAL A 185 18.93 -2.21 -25.90
N PRO A 186 18.45 -2.19 -27.16
CA PRO A 186 17.01 -2.00 -27.43
C PRO A 186 16.16 -3.14 -26.84
N PRO A 187 16.51 -4.43 -27.04
CA PRO A 187 15.74 -5.52 -26.45
C PRO A 187 15.75 -5.53 -24.92
N ALA A 188 16.81 -5.07 -24.25
CA ALA A 188 16.82 -4.95 -22.79
C ALA A 188 15.75 -3.97 -22.30
N LEU A 189 15.67 -2.78 -22.88
CA LEU A 189 14.69 -1.77 -22.50
C LEU A 189 13.25 -2.25 -22.77
N LEU A 190 13.00 -2.89 -23.91
CA LEU A 190 11.70 -3.50 -24.21
C LEU A 190 11.36 -4.68 -23.29
N LYS A 191 12.37 -5.41 -22.79
CA LYS A 191 12.17 -6.47 -21.79
C LYS A 191 11.78 -5.91 -20.43
N VAL A 192 12.36 -4.78 -20.01
CA VAL A 192 11.90 -4.07 -18.81
C VAL A 192 10.44 -3.63 -19.00
N CYS A 193 10.08 -3.10 -20.18
CA CYS A 193 8.68 -2.79 -20.51
C CYS A 193 7.75 -4.00 -20.38
N LEU A 194 8.15 -5.17 -20.90
CA LEU A 194 7.40 -6.42 -20.70
C LEU A 194 7.20 -6.72 -19.21
N PHE A 195 8.27 -6.77 -18.42
CA PHE A 195 8.19 -7.10 -16.99
C PHE A 195 7.37 -6.08 -16.20
N LEU A 196 7.40 -4.80 -16.56
CA LEU A 196 6.52 -3.79 -15.99
C LEU A 196 5.05 -4.15 -16.21
N VAL A 197 4.65 -4.55 -17.43
CA VAL A 197 3.26 -4.96 -17.72
C VAL A 197 2.87 -6.23 -16.94
N LEU A 198 3.78 -7.21 -16.82
CA LEU A 198 3.51 -8.42 -16.05
C LEU A 198 3.31 -8.09 -14.56
N ASN A 199 4.22 -7.31 -13.99
CA ASN A 199 4.15 -6.91 -12.58
C ASN A 199 3.01 -5.91 -12.30
N MET A 200 2.56 -5.16 -13.30
CA MET A 200 1.33 -4.36 -13.20
C MET A 200 0.11 -5.27 -13.08
N ASN A 201 0.06 -6.36 -13.85
CA ASN A 201 -1.04 -7.33 -13.79
C ASN A 201 -1.09 -8.04 -12.43
N ASP A 202 0.09 -8.35 -11.89
CA ASP A 202 0.22 -9.06 -10.61
C ASP A 202 0.31 -8.10 -9.41
N ARG A 203 0.23 -6.77 -9.63
CA ARG A 203 0.52 -5.73 -8.63
C ARG A 203 -0.29 -5.88 -7.34
N ARG A 204 -1.58 -6.23 -7.46
CA ARG A 204 -2.48 -6.39 -6.30
C ARG A 204 -2.04 -7.56 -5.44
N ALA A 205 -1.80 -8.71 -6.06
CA ALA A 205 -1.33 -9.92 -5.39
C ALA A 205 0.08 -9.72 -4.80
N ASP A 206 0.99 -9.09 -5.56
CA ASP A 206 2.34 -8.74 -5.10
C ASP A 206 2.30 -7.82 -3.88
N TRP A 207 1.44 -6.79 -3.92
CA TRP A 207 1.23 -5.92 -2.78
C TRP A 207 0.67 -6.70 -1.58
N GLN A 208 -0.33 -7.57 -1.73
CA GLN A 208 -0.85 -8.41 -0.64
C GLN A 208 0.21 -9.38 -0.07
N GLY A 209 1.02 -9.99 -0.94
CA GLY A 209 2.11 -10.90 -0.59
C GLY A 209 3.39 -10.22 -0.12
N HIS A 210 3.33 -8.93 0.27
CA HIS A 210 4.46 -8.13 0.74
C HIS A 210 5.65 -8.00 -0.23
N LYS A 211 5.42 -8.24 -1.53
CA LYS A 211 6.43 -8.12 -2.57
C LYS A 211 6.43 -6.70 -3.13
N THR A 212 7.59 -6.04 -3.07
CA THR A 212 7.75 -4.68 -3.61
C THR A 212 8.32 -4.74 -5.02
N THR A 213 7.46 -4.72 -6.04
CA THR A 213 7.86 -4.54 -7.45
C THR A 213 7.83 -3.06 -7.86
N ILE A 214 8.37 -2.73 -9.04
CA ILE A 214 8.32 -1.34 -9.54
C ILE A 214 6.87 -0.83 -9.61
N PRO A 215 5.88 -1.60 -10.11
CA PRO A 215 4.48 -1.16 -10.12
C PRO A 215 3.85 -0.97 -8.74
N VAL A 216 4.24 -1.75 -7.73
CA VAL A 216 3.78 -1.52 -6.35
C VAL A 216 4.31 -0.20 -5.80
N LEU A 217 5.55 0.17 -6.15
CA LEU A 217 6.21 1.41 -5.71
C LEU A 217 5.65 2.65 -6.43
N LEU A 218 5.57 2.59 -7.76
CA LEU A 218 5.27 3.72 -8.63
C LEU A 218 3.77 3.94 -8.85
N ASP A 219 2.90 2.97 -8.58
CA ASP A 219 1.50 2.89 -9.02
C ASP A 219 1.33 2.69 -10.54
N GLU A 220 0.12 2.34 -10.98
CA GLU A 220 -0.17 2.04 -12.39
C GLU A 220 0.07 3.21 -13.33
N ALA A 221 -0.27 4.43 -12.90
CA ALA A 221 -0.19 5.60 -13.75
C ALA A 221 1.27 5.98 -14.02
N ASN A 222 2.13 5.93 -13.01
CA ASN A 222 3.54 6.22 -13.22
C ASN A 222 4.29 5.03 -13.84
N SER A 223 3.86 3.79 -13.60
CA SER A 223 4.37 2.63 -14.36
C SER A 223 4.05 2.72 -15.85
N ALA A 224 2.86 3.17 -16.23
CA ALA A 224 2.50 3.41 -17.64
C ALA A 224 3.36 4.51 -18.28
N LYS A 225 3.63 5.61 -17.55
CA LYS A 225 4.56 6.66 -18.01
C LYS A 225 5.98 6.13 -18.16
N LEU A 226 6.47 5.35 -17.18
CA LEU A 226 7.79 4.73 -17.24
C LEU A 226 7.91 3.79 -18.44
N HIS A 227 6.88 2.98 -18.71
CA HIS A 227 6.81 2.13 -19.90
C HIS A 227 6.96 2.96 -21.18
N LEU A 228 6.20 4.05 -21.34
CA LEU A 228 6.32 4.92 -22.52
C LEU A 228 7.74 5.47 -22.70
N VAL A 229 8.34 5.96 -21.61
CA VAL A 229 9.71 6.52 -21.64
C VAL A 229 10.73 5.45 -22.03
N LEU A 230 10.69 4.28 -21.39
CA LEU A 230 11.62 3.18 -21.68
C LEU A 230 11.45 2.64 -23.10
N SER A 231 10.21 2.53 -23.58
CA SER A 231 9.92 2.19 -24.97
C SER A 231 10.54 3.21 -25.93
N GLY A 232 10.33 4.51 -25.72
CA GLY A 232 10.93 5.55 -26.56
C GLY A 232 12.46 5.49 -26.56
N LEU A 233 13.08 5.28 -25.38
CA LEU A 233 14.52 5.11 -25.25
C LEU A 233 15.03 3.85 -25.98
N ALA A 234 14.25 2.77 -26.03
CA ALA A 234 14.64 1.54 -26.71
C ALA A 234 14.83 1.75 -28.21
N TYR A 235 13.87 2.39 -28.87
CA TYR A 235 13.92 2.68 -30.31
C TYR A 235 14.97 3.74 -30.62
N LEU A 236 15.09 4.79 -29.80
CA LEU A 236 16.18 5.75 -29.93
C LEU A 236 17.56 5.06 -29.82
N ALA A 237 17.72 4.12 -28.88
CA ALA A 237 18.95 3.36 -28.72
C ALA A 237 19.27 2.49 -29.95
N ALA A 238 18.28 1.95 -30.65
CA ALA A 238 18.51 1.19 -31.89
C ALA A 238 19.11 2.10 -32.98
N VAL A 239 18.54 3.28 -33.19
CA VAL A 239 19.03 4.27 -34.16
C VAL A 239 20.44 4.76 -33.82
N VAL A 240 20.70 5.10 -32.55
CA VAL A 240 22.00 5.64 -32.10
C VAL A 240 23.09 4.58 -32.10
N SER A 241 22.76 3.32 -31.80
CA SER A 241 23.76 2.25 -31.72
C SER A 241 24.15 1.69 -33.10
N THR A 242 23.44 2.05 -34.17
CA THR A 242 23.67 1.49 -35.51
C THR A 242 24.93 2.03 -36.15
N ASP A 243 25.81 1.14 -36.62
CA ASP A 243 26.89 1.51 -37.53
C ASP A 243 26.38 1.58 -38.97
N TYR A 244 26.26 2.80 -39.49
CA TYR A 244 25.74 3.07 -40.84
C TYR A 244 26.72 2.67 -41.96
N HIS A 245 27.91 2.19 -41.64
CA HIS A 245 28.82 1.58 -42.61
C HIS A 245 28.59 0.08 -42.80
N ARG A 246 27.74 -0.56 -41.98
CA ARG A 246 27.45 -2.01 -42.05
C ARG A 246 26.01 -2.26 -42.50
N PRO A 247 25.79 -2.76 -43.73
CA PRO A 247 24.45 -3.07 -44.23
C PRO A 247 23.64 -4.00 -43.32
N ARG A 248 24.31 -4.97 -42.67
CA ARG A 248 23.69 -5.85 -41.68
C ARG A 248 23.10 -5.11 -40.48
N GLU A 249 23.77 -4.09 -39.97
CA GLU A 249 23.29 -3.30 -38.82
C GLU A 249 22.15 -2.36 -39.23
N ILE A 250 22.23 -1.75 -40.42
CA ILE A 250 21.14 -0.93 -40.98
C ILE A 250 19.86 -1.76 -41.10
N ILE A 251 19.94 -2.95 -41.72
CA ILE A 251 18.77 -3.84 -41.85
C ILE A 251 18.28 -4.28 -40.46
N GLY A 252 19.20 -4.61 -39.55
CA GLY A 252 18.85 -4.98 -38.18
C GLY A 252 18.07 -3.88 -37.45
N MET A 253 18.50 -2.62 -37.57
CA MET A 253 17.83 -1.46 -37.00
C MET A 253 16.45 -1.24 -37.63
N VAL A 254 16.32 -1.27 -38.95
CA VAL A 254 15.01 -1.13 -39.64
C VAL A 254 14.03 -2.20 -39.15
N LEU A 255 14.49 -3.43 -38.96
CA LEU A 255 13.67 -4.52 -38.44
C LEU A 255 13.24 -4.29 -36.98
N VAL A 256 14.11 -3.75 -36.12
CA VAL A 256 13.73 -3.36 -34.76
C VAL A 256 12.67 -2.24 -34.82
N GLU A 257 12.91 -1.19 -35.60
CA GLU A 257 11.99 -0.05 -35.77
C GLU A 257 10.63 -0.45 -36.33
N ALA A 258 10.56 -1.49 -37.17
CA ALA A 258 9.30 -2.01 -37.68
C ALA A 258 8.34 -2.49 -36.56
N THR A 259 8.85 -2.76 -35.36
CA THR A 259 8.03 -3.14 -34.19
C THR A 259 7.51 -1.95 -33.37
N PHE A 260 7.93 -0.72 -33.69
CA PHE A 260 7.56 0.51 -32.96
C PHE A 260 6.05 0.75 -32.84
N PRO A 261 5.24 0.57 -33.92
CA PRO A 261 3.79 0.83 -33.83
C PRO A 261 3.10 0.00 -32.74
N LEU A 262 3.52 -1.26 -32.55
CA LEU A 262 2.96 -2.13 -31.51
C LEU A 262 3.34 -1.64 -30.10
N SER A 263 4.57 -1.16 -29.90
CA SER A 263 4.98 -0.54 -28.63
C SER A 263 4.18 0.71 -28.29
N LEU A 264 3.83 1.51 -29.30
CA LEU A 264 3.03 2.72 -29.14
C LEU A 264 1.58 2.39 -28.77
N ILE A 265 0.99 1.37 -29.39
CA ILE A 265 -0.36 0.88 -29.06
C ILE A 265 -0.39 0.43 -27.59
N ILE A 266 0.56 -0.39 -27.16
CA ILE A 266 0.65 -0.86 -25.76
C ILE A 266 0.75 0.34 -24.81
N SER A 267 1.67 1.27 -25.08
CA SER A 267 1.89 2.43 -24.21
C SER A 267 0.67 3.35 -24.12
N ARG A 268 -0.03 3.57 -25.25
CA ARG A 268 -1.26 4.36 -25.29
C ARG A 268 -2.36 3.70 -24.47
N LYS A 269 -2.58 2.40 -24.64
CA LYS A 269 -3.59 1.65 -23.88
C LYS A 269 -3.32 1.72 -22.38
N LEU A 270 -2.06 1.51 -21.95
CA LEU A 270 -1.67 1.64 -20.55
C LEU A 270 -1.92 3.03 -19.96
N LEU A 271 -1.75 4.10 -20.76
CA LEU A 271 -1.90 5.48 -20.27
C LEU A 271 -3.35 5.96 -20.18
N PHE A 272 -4.23 5.50 -21.06
CA PHE A 272 -5.58 6.05 -21.23
C PHE A 272 -6.70 5.07 -20.88
N GLU A 273 -6.53 3.77 -21.12
CA GLU A 273 -7.54 2.72 -20.84
C GLU A 273 -7.32 2.12 -19.44
N ARG A 274 -6.96 2.97 -18.46
CA ARG A 274 -6.39 2.63 -17.13
C ARG A 274 -7.18 1.62 -16.29
N GLU A 275 -8.38 1.23 -16.71
CA GLU A 275 -9.28 0.39 -15.93
C GLU A 275 -9.28 -1.05 -16.43
N PHE A 276 -8.44 -1.84 -15.76
CA PHE A 276 -8.68 -3.23 -15.37
C PHE A 276 -9.19 -4.18 -16.45
N ARG A 277 -8.25 -4.62 -17.29
CA ARG A 277 -7.89 -6.05 -17.50
C ARG A 277 -6.59 -6.13 -18.30
N LEU A 278 -5.46 -6.17 -17.57
CA LEU A 278 -4.12 -6.30 -18.13
C LEU A 278 -3.89 -7.65 -18.85
N ALA A 279 -4.80 -8.63 -18.77
CA ALA A 279 -4.65 -9.90 -19.48
C ALA A 279 -4.44 -9.75 -20.99
N ASN A 280 -5.13 -8.80 -21.64
CA ASN A 280 -4.91 -8.50 -23.06
C ASN A 280 -3.58 -7.76 -23.28
N MET A 281 -3.20 -6.86 -22.37
CA MET A 281 -1.93 -6.15 -22.43
C MET A 281 -0.74 -7.09 -22.23
N VAL A 282 -0.83 -8.03 -21.28
CA VAL A 282 0.13 -9.10 -21.04
C VAL A 282 0.35 -9.89 -22.32
N LYS A 283 -0.72 -10.34 -22.99
CA LYS A 283 -0.61 -11.06 -24.27
C LYS A 283 0.08 -10.23 -25.36
N LEU A 284 -0.33 -8.97 -25.53
CA LEU A 284 0.27 -8.04 -26.50
C LEU A 284 1.74 -7.75 -26.22
N SER A 285 2.12 -7.53 -24.96
CA SER A 285 3.51 -7.32 -24.54
C SER A 285 4.34 -8.59 -24.72
N PHE A 286 3.81 -9.77 -24.45
CA PHE A 286 4.48 -11.06 -24.72
C PHE A 286 4.70 -11.30 -26.21
N LEU A 287 3.83 -10.78 -27.06
CA LEU A 287 4.00 -10.80 -28.51
C LEU A 287 5.08 -9.81 -28.97
N HIS A 288 5.06 -8.60 -28.42
CA HIS A 288 5.95 -7.51 -28.84
C HIS A 288 7.40 -7.71 -28.40
N ALA A 289 7.65 -7.96 -27.11
CA ALA A 289 8.99 -7.94 -26.54
C ALA A 289 10.02 -8.92 -27.17
N PRO A 290 9.67 -10.17 -27.56
CA PRO A 290 10.62 -11.06 -28.23
C PRO A 290 10.79 -10.76 -29.72
N LEU A 291 9.86 -10.02 -30.35
CA LEU A 291 9.84 -9.81 -31.80
C LEU A 291 11.12 -9.16 -32.35
N PRO A 292 11.69 -8.10 -31.74
CA PRO A 292 12.97 -7.52 -32.18
C PRO A 292 14.11 -8.54 -32.20
N VAL A 293 14.22 -9.38 -31.15
CA VAL A 293 15.27 -10.41 -31.06
C VAL A 293 15.11 -11.45 -32.17
N ASN A 294 13.87 -11.85 -32.46
CA ASN A 294 13.57 -12.79 -33.53
C ASN A 294 13.96 -12.24 -34.91
N LEU A 295 13.66 -10.97 -35.16
CA LEU A 295 14.01 -10.33 -36.42
C LEU A 295 15.53 -10.15 -36.56
N LEU A 296 16.23 -9.83 -35.48
CA LEU A 296 17.70 -9.80 -35.45
C LEU A 296 18.32 -11.19 -35.69
N LEU A 297 17.71 -12.26 -35.15
CA LEU A 297 18.09 -13.64 -35.45
C LEU A 297 17.95 -13.92 -36.95
N LEU A 298 16.77 -13.63 -37.54
CA LEU A 298 16.54 -13.84 -38.98
C LEU A 298 17.56 -13.09 -39.83
N ASN A 299 17.81 -11.81 -39.52
CA ASN A 299 18.85 -11.02 -40.18
C ASN A 299 20.22 -11.70 -40.05
N GLY A 300 20.61 -12.13 -38.85
CA GLY A 300 21.88 -12.83 -38.63
C GLY A 300 22.02 -14.14 -39.42
N LEU A 301 20.95 -14.91 -39.54
CA LEU A 301 20.93 -16.17 -40.31
C LEU A 301 21.06 -15.90 -41.81
N VAL A 302 20.40 -14.86 -42.34
CA VAL A 302 20.51 -14.46 -43.75
C VAL A 302 21.96 -14.07 -44.08
N TRP A 303 22.60 -13.23 -43.26
CA TRP A 303 23.99 -12.84 -43.49
C TRP A 303 24.96 -14.00 -43.40
N ARG A 304 24.75 -14.93 -42.44
CA ARG A 304 25.56 -16.16 -42.41
C ARG A 304 25.35 -17.07 -43.60
N ALA A 305 24.14 -17.13 -44.16
CA ALA A 305 23.88 -17.89 -45.39
C ALA A 305 24.59 -17.28 -46.61
N ILE A 306 24.75 -15.95 -46.63
CA ILE A 306 25.48 -15.22 -47.66
C ILE A 306 26.99 -15.45 -47.52
N ASP A 307 27.51 -15.44 -46.28
CA ASP A 307 28.93 -15.56 -46.01
C ASP A 307 29.47 -17.01 -46.14
N TRP A 308 28.64 -18.03 -45.90
CA TRP A 308 29.09 -19.43 -45.80
C TRP A 308 28.38 -20.35 -46.80
N SER A 309 29.15 -20.88 -47.76
CA SER A 309 28.67 -21.71 -48.88
C SER A 309 28.50 -23.21 -48.59
N ASP A 310 28.48 -23.68 -47.34
CA ASP A 310 28.41 -25.13 -47.04
C ASP A 310 27.33 -25.54 -46.03
N ALA A 311 26.50 -26.51 -46.46
CA ALA A 311 25.70 -27.54 -45.75
C ALA A 311 24.86 -27.22 -44.49
N ILE A 312 24.98 -26.05 -43.85
CA ILE A 312 24.25 -25.68 -42.62
C ILE A 312 22.87 -25.07 -42.94
N PHE A 313 22.68 -24.61 -44.18
CA PHE A 313 21.47 -23.94 -44.66
C PHE A 313 20.17 -24.76 -44.46
N PRO A 314 20.09 -26.07 -44.77
CA PRO A 314 18.85 -26.84 -44.64
C PRO A 314 18.41 -27.06 -43.18
N MET A 315 19.35 -27.34 -42.28
CA MET A 315 19.08 -27.49 -40.83
C MET A 315 18.65 -26.16 -40.19
N MET A 316 19.28 -25.06 -40.63
CA MET A 316 18.96 -23.71 -40.21
C MET A 316 17.56 -23.27 -40.69
N MET A 317 17.23 -23.52 -41.96
CA MET A 317 15.89 -23.28 -42.50
C MET A 317 14.83 -24.16 -41.84
N THR A 318 15.17 -25.38 -41.44
CA THR A 318 14.27 -26.26 -40.68
C THR A 318 14.03 -25.74 -39.27
N ALA A 319 15.04 -25.19 -38.58
CA ALA A 319 14.87 -24.55 -37.28
C ALA A 319 14.05 -23.26 -37.35
N ILE A 320 14.27 -22.40 -38.37
CA ILE A 320 13.45 -21.22 -38.65
C ILE A 320 12.01 -21.62 -38.97
N TYR A 321 11.82 -22.65 -39.80
CA TYR A 321 10.51 -23.17 -40.20
C TYR A 321 9.74 -23.73 -39.00
N ILE A 322 10.37 -24.59 -38.18
CA ILE A 322 9.80 -25.09 -36.93
C ILE A 322 9.48 -23.93 -36.00
N TYR A 323 10.33 -22.91 -35.91
CA TYR A 323 10.10 -21.74 -35.07
C TYR A 323 8.91 -20.88 -35.54
N LEU A 324 8.81 -20.58 -36.85
CA LEU A 324 7.71 -19.83 -37.44
C LEU A 324 6.37 -20.59 -37.35
N GLN A 325 6.40 -21.92 -37.50
CA GLN A 325 5.24 -22.80 -37.34
C GLN A 325 4.85 -23.01 -35.86
N ALA A 326 5.82 -23.04 -34.95
CA ALA A 326 5.59 -23.21 -33.51
C ALA A 326 5.27 -21.90 -32.79
N SER A 327 5.46 -20.75 -33.44
CA SER A 327 5.19 -19.44 -32.87
C SER A 327 3.68 -19.16 -32.86
N PRO A 328 3.01 -19.22 -31.69
CA PRO A 328 1.58 -18.91 -31.59
C PRO A 328 1.30 -17.42 -31.87
N LEU A 329 2.35 -16.61 -32.01
CA LEU A 329 2.35 -15.16 -32.09
C LEU A 329 1.67 -14.61 -33.37
N LEU A 330 1.79 -15.30 -34.51
CA LEU A 330 1.11 -14.92 -35.75
C LEU A 330 -0.37 -15.29 -35.75
N ALA A 331 -0.74 -16.41 -35.11
CA ALA A 331 -2.14 -16.84 -34.96
C ALA A 331 -2.88 -16.02 -33.87
N LEU A 332 -2.18 -15.57 -32.82
CA LEU A 332 -2.78 -14.76 -31.76
C LEU A 332 -3.05 -13.32 -32.16
N ALA A 333 -2.21 -12.70 -33.00
CA ALA A 333 -2.40 -11.32 -33.46
C ALA A 333 -3.75 -11.09 -34.16
N VAL A 334 -4.30 -12.13 -34.80
CA VAL A 334 -5.63 -12.10 -35.45
C VAL A 334 -6.77 -12.33 -34.46
N SER A 335 -6.51 -12.97 -33.31
CA SER A 335 -7.54 -13.25 -32.28
C SER A 335 -7.78 -12.10 -31.29
N VAL A 336 -6.85 -11.14 -31.20
CA VAL A 336 -6.89 -10.03 -30.22
C VAL A 336 -8.05 -9.06 -30.50
N GLU A 337 -8.56 -8.97 -31.73
CA GLU A 337 -9.76 -8.19 -32.05
C GLU A 337 -11.08 -8.87 -31.65
N SER A 338 -11.08 -10.19 -31.38
CA SER A 338 -12.31 -10.95 -31.15
C SER A 338 -12.67 -11.17 -29.67
N ALA A 339 -11.74 -10.92 -28.75
CA ALA A 339 -12.02 -10.96 -27.32
C ALA A 339 -12.65 -9.62 -26.92
N SER A 340 -13.97 -9.51 -27.13
CA SER A 340 -14.79 -8.37 -26.73
C SER A 340 -14.35 -7.83 -25.36
N GLU A 341 -14.18 -6.52 -25.25
CA GLU A 341 -14.24 -5.78 -24.00
C GLU A 341 -15.57 -6.11 -23.32
N GLN A 342 -15.63 -7.22 -22.59
CA GLN A 342 -16.64 -7.38 -21.58
C GLN A 342 -16.25 -6.38 -20.49
N ARG A 343 -16.80 -5.17 -20.60
CA ARG A 343 -17.07 -4.35 -19.42
C ARG A 343 -17.57 -5.32 -18.36
N PRO A 344 -16.98 -5.32 -17.13
CA PRO A 344 -17.57 -6.11 -16.08
C PRO A 344 -19.06 -5.76 -16.02
N PRO A 345 -19.95 -6.75 -15.88
CA PRO A 345 -21.35 -6.45 -15.66
C PRO A 345 -21.42 -5.42 -14.52
N GLU A 346 -22.26 -4.41 -14.64
CA GLU A 346 -22.57 -3.54 -13.50
C GLU A 346 -23.03 -4.46 -12.36
N VAL A 347 -22.13 -4.75 -11.43
CA VAL A 347 -22.49 -5.57 -10.28
C VAL A 347 -23.28 -4.64 -9.38
N GLU A 348 -24.60 -4.75 -9.44
CA GLU A 348 -25.52 -4.20 -8.45
C GLU A 348 -25.16 -4.80 -7.10
N TRP A 349 -24.30 -4.11 -6.35
CA TRP A 349 -23.90 -4.51 -5.00
C TRP A 349 -24.96 -4.30 -3.93
N ILE A 350 -26.23 -4.18 -4.33
CA ILE A 350 -27.33 -3.94 -3.43
C ILE A 350 -27.97 -5.28 -3.07
N ASN A 351 -27.17 -6.19 -2.49
CA ASN A 351 -27.67 -7.32 -1.72
C ASN A 351 -26.95 -7.33 -0.36
N GLU A 352 -27.70 -7.59 0.71
CA GLU A 352 -27.22 -7.72 2.09
C GLU A 352 -26.06 -8.74 2.25
N ASP A 353 -25.94 -9.72 1.35
CA ASP A 353 -24.84 -10.71 1.35
C ASP A 353 -23.46 -10.13 1.04
N SER A 354 -23.39 -8.93 0.45
CA SER A 354 -22.12 -8.26 0.12
C SER A 354 -21.79 -7.07 1.03
N LYS A 355 -22.45 -6.94 2.18
CA LYS A 355 -22.26 -5.77 3.05
C LYS A 355 -20.84 -5.59 3.60
N VAL A 356 -20.52 -4.36 3.97
CA VAL A 356 -19.32 -3.99 4.75
C VAL A 356 -19.59 -4.22 6.24
N ILE A 357 -18.74 -4.97 6.93
CA ILE A 357 -18.83 -5.12 8.39
C ILE A 357 -17.93 -4.07 9.05
N LEU A 358 -18.50 -3.21 9.89
CA LEU A 358 -17.78 -2.21 10.68
C LEU A 358 -17.67 -2.71 12.12
N VAL A 359 -16.46 -2.78 12.67
CA VAL A 359 -16.23 -3.22 14.06
C VAL A 359 -15.87 -1.99 14.90
N GLY A 360 -16.80 -1.56 15.74
CA GLY A 360 -16.74 -0.35 16.57
C GLY A 360 -17.69 0.75 16.08
N ALA A 361 -18.50 1.30 16.98
CA ALA A 361 -19.39 2.44 16.75
C ALA A 361 -18.83 3.74 17.39
N GLY A 362 -17.50 3.88 17.43
CA GLY A 362 -16.85 5.14 17.76
C GLY A 362 -16.93 6.15 16.60
N LEU A 363 -16.23 7.28 16.75
CA LEU A 363 -16.21 8.35 15.74
C LEU A 363 -15.84 7.85 14.33
N SER A 364 -14.79 7.03 14.19
CA SER A 364 -14.38 6.45 12.90
C SER A 364 -15.45 5.53 12.30
N GLY A 365 -16.02 4.64 13.10
CA GLY A 365 -17.04 3.68 12.66
C GLY A 365 -18.36 4.34 12.27
N LEU A 366 -18.82 5.31 13.06
CA LEU A 366 -20.03 6.09 12.74
C LEU A 366 -19.81 6.99 11.52
N SER A 367 -18.64 7.62 11.38
CA SER A 367 -18.31 8.37 10.15
C SER A 367 -18.36 7.46 8.92
N MET A 368 -17.77 6.27 9.01
CA MET A 368 -17.80 5.27 7.93
C MET A 368 -19.23 4.85 7.61
N ALA A 369 -20.05 4.56 8.63
CA ALA A 369 -21.46 4.22 8.47
C ALA A 369 -22.25 5.33 7.77
N LEU A 370 -22.03 6.60 8.12
CA LEU A 370 -22.67 7.74 7.47
C LEU A 370 -22.29 7.85 5.99
N PHE A 371 -21.00 7.80 5.67
CA PHE A 371 -20.56 7.89 4.27
C PHE A 371 -21.07 6.72 3.44
N LEU A 372 -21.00 5.49 3.97
CA LEU A 372 -21.56 4.31 3.29
C LEU A 372 -23.08 4.43 3.11
N SER A 373 -23.80 4.93 4.11
CA SER A 373 -25.24 5.18 4.03
C SER A 373 -25.56 6.21 2.93
N HIS A 374 -24.81 7.32 2.91
CA HIS A 374 -24.95 8.39 1.93
C HIS A 374 -24.71 7.89 0.49
N MET A 375 -23.78 6.96 0.29
CA MET A 375 -23.50 6.35 -1.02
C MET A 375 -24.28 5.06 -1.29
N HIS A 376 -25.25 4.70 -0.43
CA HIS A 376 -26.06 3.49 -0.52
C HIS A 376 -25.28 2.16 -0.60
N VAL A 377 -24.15 2.08 0.10
CA VAL A 377 -23.38 0.84 0.25
C VAL A 377 -23.91 0.07 1.46
N PRO A 378 -24.34 -1.20 1.33
CA PRO A 378 -24.83 -1.98 2.47
C PRO A 378 -23.75 -2.18 3.53
N PHE A 379 -24.10 -2.01 4.80
CA PHE A 379 -23.18 -2.21 5.92
C PHE A 379 -23.89 -2.72 7.18
N VAL A 380 -23.11 -3.21 8.14
CA VAL A 380 -23.53 -3.49 9.52
C VAL A 380 -22.44 -3.02 10.48
N VAL A 381 -22.83 -2.47 11.63
CA VAL A 381 -21.92 -2.03 12.69
C VAL A 381 -22.06 -2.96 13.88
N ILE A 382 -20.94 -3.46 14.39
CA ILE A 382 -20.85 -4.30 15.59
C ILE A 382 -20.14 -3.48 16.66
N GLU A 383 -20.74 -3.30 17.83
CA GLU A 383 -20.17 -2.52 18.94
C GLU A 383 -20.29 -3.30 20.24
N GLU A 384 -19.18 -3.41 20.98
CA GLU A 384 -19.15 -4.18 22.22
C GLU A 384 -19.86 -3.48 23.37
N ARG A 385 -19.88 -2.15 23.35
CA ARG A 385 -20.51 -1.31 24.38
C ARG A 385 -22.01 -1.18 24.17
N THR A 386 -22.71 -0.86 25.25
CA THR A 386 -24.11 -0.44 25.23
C THR A 386 -24.25 0.96 24.61
N PRO A 387 -25.45 1.34 24.13
CA PRO A 387 -25.67 2.68 23.55
C PRO A 387 -25.26 3.83 24.49
N GLU A 388 -25.48 3.68 25.79
CA GLU A 388 -25.17 4.67 26.81
C GLU A 388 -23.66 4.81 27.03
N GLU A 389 -22.93 3.69 27.06
CA GLU A 389 -21.47 3.67 27.24
C GLU A 389 -20.72 4.28 26.04
N VAL A 390 -21.30 4.19 24.84
CA VAL A 390 -20.68 4.74 23.62
C VAL A 390 -20.58 6.27 23.65
N LEU A 391 -21.49 6.94 24.37
CA LEU A 391 -21.51 8.39 24.56
C LEU A 391 -20.40 8.89 25.49
N GLY A 392 -19.69 8.01 26.20
CA GLY A 392 -18.62 8.40 27.10
C GLY A 392 -17.41 9.05 26.42
N GLY A 393 -16.72 9.92 27.16
CA GLY A 393 -15.50 10.60 26.75
C GLY A 393 -15.62 12.12 26.70
N ALA A 394 -14.49 12.83 26.74
CA ALA A 394 -14.48 14.28 26.65
C ALA A 394 -14.40 14.78 25.19
N CYS A 395 -14.40 16.10 25.01
CA CYS A 395 -14.39 16.77 23.71
C CYS A 395 -13.32 16.28 22.74
N CYS A 396 -13.64 16.44 21.46
CA CYS A 396 -12.70 16.28 20.36
C CYS A 396 -12.66 17.53 19.49
N SER A 397 -11.63 17.62 18.67
CA SER A 397 -11.42 18.70 17.72
C SER A 397 -11.47 18.22 16.28
N LEU A 398 -12.10 19.02 15.43
CA LEU A 398 -12.29 18.77 14.02
C LEU A 398 -11.74 19.94 13.18
N TRP A 399 -10.94 19.61 12.17
CA TRP A 399 -10.46 20.57 11.18
C TRP A 399 -11.46 20.67 10.02
N SER A 400 -11.40 21.80 9.30
CA SER A 400 -12.37 22.16 8.25
C SER A 400 -12.74 21.02 7.29
N PRO A 401 -11.82 20.18 6.75
CA PRO A 401 -12.25 19.15 5.80
C PRO A 401 -13.06 18.02 6.42
N ALA A 402 -12.80 17.68 7.69
CA ALA A 402 -13.61 16.69 8.40
C ALA A 402 -15.03 17.22 8.66
N ILE A 403 -15.16 18.51 8.98
CA ILE A 403 -16.45 19.18 9.16
C ILE A 403 -17.23 19.16 7.84
N LYS A 404 -16.64 19.64 6.75
CA LYS A 404 -17.27 19.67 5.42
C LYS A 404 -17.72 18.28 4.96
N ALA A 405 -16.90 17.25 5.22
CA ALA A 405 -17.28 15.88 4.91
C ALA A 405 -18.54 15.43 5.69
N LEU A 406 -18.60 15.72 7.00
CA LEU A 406 -19.75 15.39 7.83
C LEU A 406 -21.00 16.21 7.48
N GLU A 407 -20.83 17.47 7.10
CA GLU A 407 -21.91 18.32 6.58
C GLU A 407 -22.53 17.72 5.31
N GLU A 408 -21.69 17.30 4.36
CA GLU A 408 -22.13 16.61 3.14
C GLU A 408 -22.87 15.30 3.48
N ALA A 409 -22.43 14.59 4.52
CA ALA A 409 -23.09 13.37 4.99
C ALA A 409 -24.40 13.62 5.78
N GLY A 410 -24.78 14.89 6.03
CA GLY A 410 -26.08 15.28 6.59
C GLY A 410 -26.05 15.98 7.95
N LEU A 411 -24.88 16.25 8.55
CA LEU A 411 -24.79 17.06 9.77
C LEU A 411 -24.99 18.54 9.43
N LEU A 412 -26.21 19.01 9.56
CA LEU A 412 -26.62 20.37 9.16
C LEU A 412 -25.87 21.47 9.91
N HIS A 413 -25.72 22.64 9.26
CA HIS A 413 -25.02 23.82 9.79
C HIS A 413 -25.44 24.20 11.23
N HIS A 414 -26.74 24.12 11.52
CA HIS A 414 -27.29 24.47 12.83
C HIS A 414 -26.74 23.61 13.98
N PHE A 415 -26.44 22.33 13.73
CA PHE A 415 -25.79 21.47 14.73
C PHE A 415 -24.42 22.01 15.14
N TRP A 416 -23.64 22.49 14.16
CA TRP A 416 -22.31 23.06 14.42
C TRP A 416 -22.39 24.39 15.15
N GLU A 417 -23.37 25.23 14.83
CA GLU A 417 -23.62 26.49 15.55
C GLU A 417 -23.96 26.24 17.03
N GLU A 418 -24.79 25.24 17.32
CA GLU A 418 -25.25 24.96 18.68
C GLU A 418 -24.26 24.16 19.53
N LYS A 419 -23.58 23.17 18.94
CA LYS A 419 -22.84 22.16 19.70
C LYS A 419 -21.33 22.31 19.63
N SER A 420 -20.83 23.29 18.89
CA SER A 420 -19.42 23.42 18.59
C SER A 420 -18.90 24.86 18.69
N ARG A 421 -17.58 25.03 18.70
CA ARG A 421 -16.96 26.36 18.70
C ARG A 421 -15.68 26.37 17.89
N ILE A 422 -15.49 27.45 17.13
CA ILE A 422 -14.27 27.69 16.38
C ILE A 422 -13.18 28.23 17.30
N ILE A 423 -12.01 27.61 17.24
CA ILE A 423 -10.78 28.02 17.91
C ILE A 423 -9.87 28.69 16.89
N SER A 424 -9.74 30.01 16.98
CA SER A 424 -8.95 30.82 16.05
C SER A 424 -7.56 31.16 16.59
N GLY A 425 -7.29 30.92 17.88
CA GLY A 425 -6.00 31.20 18.50
C GLY A 425 -5.62 30.27 19.65
N LEU A 426 -4.33 30.26 19.97
CA LEU A 426 -3.74 29.56 21.12
C LEU A 426 -3.08 30.57 22.04
N GLU A 427 -3.34 30.48 23.34
CA GLU A 427 -2.65 31.23 24.37
C GLU A 427 -1.74 30.30 25.15
N ILE A 428 -0.42 30.43 25.01
CA ILE A 428 0.54 29.56 25.69
C ILE A 428 1.14 30.30 26.88
N ILE A 429 0.89 29.78 28.08
CA ILE A 429 1.39 30.34 29.35
C ILE A 429 2.48 29.42 29.88
N ASP A 430 3.72 29.92 30.03
CA ASP A 430 4.83 29.14 30.57
C ASP A 430 4.84 29.09 32.11
N ASP A 431 5.81 28.35 32.67
CA ASP A 431 6.04 28.17 34.11
C ASP A 431 6.41 29.46 34.83
N LYS A 432 6.94 30.45 34.11
CA LYS A 432 7.25 31.79 34.61
C LYS A 432 6.07 32.75 34.43
N ASN A 433 4.89 32.23 34.07
CA ASN A 433 3.68 33.00 33.84
C ASN A 433 3.84 34.01 32.68
N LYS A 434 4.75 33.76 31.74
CA LYS A 434 4.84 34.51 30.49
C LYS A 434 3.80 33.97 29.53
N CYS A 435 3.00 34.86 28.97
CA CYS A 435 1.96 34.52 28.00
C CYS A 435 2.46 34.84 26.58
N SER A 436 2.18 33.93 25.65
CA SER A 436 2.34 34.16 24.22
C SER A 436 1.08 33.71 23.48
N THR A 437 0.50 34.61 22.70
CA THR A 437 -0.67 34.31 21.87
C THR A 437 -0.23 34.05 20.44
N VAL A 438 -0.87 33.08 19.78
CA VAL A 438 -0.60 32.73 18.40
C VAL A 438 -1.92 32.45 17.69
N SER A 439 -2.14 33.06 16.51
CA SER A 439 -3.32 32.72 15.71
C SER A 439 -3.14 31.36 15.02
N ILE A 440 -4.23 30.61 14.84
CA ILE A 440 -4.21 29.36 14.10
C ILE A 440 -3.88 29.62 12.62
N GLY A 441 -4.34 30.71 12.02
CA GLY A 441 -3.99 31.09 10.65
C GLY A 441 -2.48 31.27 10.43
N ASP A 442 -1.78 31.96 11.34
CA ASP A 442 -0.31 32.13 11.28
C ASP A 442 0.47 30.82 11.47
N ILE A 443 -0.15 29.91 12.22
CA ILE A 443 0.37 28.57 12.46
C ILE A 443 0.23 27.72 11.21
N VAL A 444 -0.92 27.67 10.57
CA VAL A 444 -1.12 26.85 9.36
C VAL A 444 -0.45 27.49 8.14
N GLY A 445 -0.17 28.80 8.19
CA GLY A 445 0.40 29.55 7.09
C GLY A 445 -0.64 29.96 6.05
N ASP A 446 -1.91 29.98 6.45
CA ASP A 446 -3.05 30.41 5.64
C ASP A 446 -3.91 31.36 6.47
N SER A 447 -3.88 32.64 6.11
CA SER A 447 -4.65 33.70 6.78
C SER A 447 -6.16 33.55 6.62
N ASN A 448 -6.63 32.73 5.67
CA ASN A 448 -8.06 32.44 5.48
C ASN A 448 -8.56 31.31 6.38
N THR A 449 -7.67 30.63 7.13
CA THR A 449 -8.08 29.60 8.08
C THR A 449 -8.76 30.23 9.29
N GLU A 450 -10.05 29.97 9.46
CA GLU A 450 -10.84 30.46 10.60
C GLU A 450 -10.47 29.76 11.93
N GLY A 451 -9.92 28.54 11.85
CA GLY A 451 -9.53 27.77 13.02
C GLY A 451 -9.81 26.26 12.88
N PHE A 452 -9.86 25.58 14.02
CA PHE A 452 -10.45 24.24 14.15
C PHE A 452 -11.66 24.31 15.08
N VAL A 453 -12.58 23.37 14.96
CA VAL A 453 -13.76 23.29 15.82
C VAL A 453 -13.49 22.39 17.02
N LEU A 454 -13.90 22.81 18.21
CA LEU A 454 -14.02 21.95 19.39
C LEU A 454 -15.49 21.58 19.60
N ILE A 455 -15.74 20.30 19.89
CA ILE A 455 -17.09 19.75 20.03
C ILE A 455 -17.13 18.65 21.09
N SER A 456 -18.25 18.55 21.82
CA SER A 456 -18.48 17.45 22.74
C SER A 456 -18.60 16.12 21.98
N ARG A 457 -17.82 15.12 22.41
CA ARG A 457 -17.76 13.83 21.73
C ARG A 457 -19.11 13.10 21.79
N SER A 458 -19.81 13.19 22.92
CA SER A 458 -21.13 12.59 23.12
C SER A 458 -22.15 13.18 22.14
N SER A 459 -22.21 14.51 22.04
CA SER A 459 -23.09 15.23 21.11
C SER A 459 -22.83 14.85 19.65
N LEU A 460 -21.56 14.75 19.26
CA LEU A 460 -21.19 14.36 17.90
C LEU A 460 -21.57 12.90 17.61
N ILE A 461 -21.26 11.98 18.52
CA ILE A 461 -21.62 10.56 18.38
C ILE A 461 -23.14 10.39 18.28
N GLU A 462 -23.91 11.06 19.13
CA GLU A 462 -25.37 10.96 19.12
C GLU A 462 -25.95 11.53 17.81
N ALA A 463 -25.47 12.69 17.36
CA ALA A 463 -25.90 13.28 16.09
C ALA A 463 -25.62 12.34 14.90
N MET A 464 -24.44 11.74 14.84
CA MET A 464 -24.11 10.77 13.79
C MET A 464 -24.97 9.49 13.91
N ARG A 465 -25.18 8.98 15.13
CA ARG A 465 -25.96 7.78 15.39
C ARG A 465 -27.41 7.92 14.93
N VAL A 466 -28.04 9.07 15.15
CA VAL A 466 -29.41 9.36 14.71
C VAL A 466 -29.55 9.32 13.19
N LEU A 467 -28.49 9.69 12.46
CA LEU A 467 -28.45 9.68 10.99
C LEU A 467 -28.17 8.29 10.40
N VAL A 468 -27.61 7.35 11.18
CA VAL A 468 -27.43 5.97 10.74
C VAL A 468 -28.78 5.25 10.68
N PRO A 469 -29.13 4.54 9.58
CA PRO A 469 -30.40 3.84 9.46
C PRO A 469 -30.64 2.84 10.61
N ARG A 470 -31.88 2.80 11.11
CA ARG A 470 -32.28 1.90 12.21
C ARG A 470 -31.99 0.43 11.88
N GLY A 471 -31.54 -0.32 12.88
CA GLY A 471 -31.24 -1.75 12.75
C GLY A 471 -29.87 -2.06 12.10
N ARG A 472 -29.06 -1.05 11.76
CA ARG A 472 -27.70 -1.25 11.23
C ARG A 472 -26.63 -1.42 12.30
N ILE A 473 -26.90 -0.99 13.55
CA ILE A 473 -25.94 -1.05 14.66
C ILE A 473 -26.38 -2.10 15.67
N HIS A 474 -25.49 -3.05 15.97
CA HIS A 474 -25.66 -4.09 16.98
C HIS A 474 -24.76 -3.80 18.18
N TYR A 475 -25.35 -3.26 19.24
CA TYR A 475 -24.67 -2.96 20.51
C TYR A 475 -24.55 -4.21 21.40
N GLY A 476 -23.63 -4.17 22.38
CA GLY A 476 -23.39 -5.28 23.30
C GLY A 476 -22.79 -6.53 22.63
N GLN A 477 -22.21 -6.38 21.44
CA GLN A 477 -21.66 -7.48 20.63
C GLN A 477 -20.14 -7.36 20.57
N LYS A 478 -19.45 -8.23 21.29
CA LYS A 478 -17.99 -8.26 21.35
C LYS A 478 -17.42 -9.17 20.27
N LEU A 479 -16.47 -8.68 19.47
CA LEU A 479 -15.75 -9.50 18.49
C LEU A 479 -14.95 -10.62 19.18
N THR A 480 -15.20 -11.88 18.79
CA THR A 480 -14.51 -13.06 19.33
C THR A 480 -13.67 -13.80 18.29
N ASP A 481 -14.12 -13.84 17.03
CA ASP A 481 -13.40 -14.49 15.94
C ASP A 481 -13.61 -13.76 14.61
N LEU A 482 -12.58 -13.77 13.76
CA LEU A 482 -12.59 -13.14 12.45
C LEU A 482 -11.88 -14.03 11.43
N LYS A 483 -12.63 -14.55 10.46
CA LYS A 483 -12.12 -15.41 9.39
C LYS A 483 -12.27 -14.75 8.04
N MET A 484 -11.18 -14.74 7.29
CA MET A 484 -11.17 -14.31 5.89
C MET A 484 -11.23 -15.54 5.00
N GLU A 485 -12.31 -15.65 4.24
CA GLU A 485 -12.48 -16.68 3.23
C GLU A 485 -12.21 -16.09 1.84
N ALA A 486 -12.17 -16.96 0.81
CA ALA A 486 -11.83 -16.54 -0.54
C ALA A 486 -12.83 -15.53 -1.13
N ASP A 487 -14.12 -15.61 -0.77
CA ASP A 487 -15.21 -14.80 -1.30
C ASP A 487 -15.82 -13.80 -0.30
N ARG A 488 -15.66 -14.05 1.02
CA ARG A 488 -16.31 -13.32 2.11
C ARG A 488 -15.45 -13.19 3.36
N VAL A 489 -15.94 -12.42 4.32
CA VAL A 489 -15.47 -12.38 5.71
C VAL A 489 -16.57 -12.92 6.60
N VAL A 490 -16.20 -13.78 7.54
CA VAL A 490 -17.08 -14.31 8.59
C VAL A 490 -16.58 -13.77 9.92
N LEU A 491 -17.42 -13.01 10.61
CA LEU A 491 -17.17 -12.44 11.92
C LEU A 491 -18.08 -13.13 12.94
N LYS A 492 -17.53 -13.54 14.08
CA LYS A 492 -18.30 -14.00 15.23
C LYS A 492 -18.23 -12.98 16.35
N SER A 493 -19.36 -12.76 17.00
CA SER A 493 -19.46 -11.95 18.21
C SER A 493 -20.14 -12.69 19.34
N SER A 494 -19.85 -12.30 20.58
CA SER A 494 -20.57 -12.75 21.76
C SER A 494 -21.29 -11.60 22.44
N THR A 495 -22.40 -11.93 23.10
CA THR A 495 -23.17 -11.01 23.94
C THR A 495 -23.59 -11.71 25.22
N VAL A 496 -23.62 -10.98 26.33
CA VAL A 496 -24.04 -11.51 27.63
C VAL A 496 -25.57 -11.46 27.72
N VAL A 497 -26.19 -12.61 27.97
CA VAL A 497 -27.63 -12.77 28.19
C VAL A 497 -27.87 -13.38 29.58
N GLU A 498 -29.11 -13.32 30.09
CA GLU A 498 -29.44 -13.83 31.44
C GLU A 498 -29.07 -15.31 31.64
N ASP A 499 -29.11 -16.12 30.57
CA ASP A 499 -28.82 -17.56 30.58
C ASP A 499 -27.37 -17.93 30.16
N GLY A 500 -26.46 -16.96 30.00
CA GLY A 500 -25.06 -17.19 29.63
C GLY A 500 -24.52 -16.26 28.53
N GLU A 501 -23.62 -16.76 27.68
CA GLU A 501 -23.16 -16.03 26.49
C GLU A 501 -23.88 -16.55 25.25
N SER A 502 -24.41 -15.64 24.42
CA SER A 502 -24.95 -15.96 23.10
C SER A 502 -23.95 -15.54 22.03
N GLU A 503 -23.66 -16.43 21.08
CA GLU A 503 -22.87 -16.10 19.90
C GLU A 503 -23.77 -15.66 18.74
N MET A 504 -23.27 -14.71 17.93
CA MET A 504 -23.85 -14.31 16.66
C MET A 504 -22.79 -14.37 15.56
N GLU A 505 -23.22 -14.63 14.33
CA GLU A 505 -22.36 -14.68 13.16
C GLU A 505 -22.81 -13.64 12.13
N PHE A 506 -21.83 -12.90 11.59
CA PHE A 506 -22.03 -11.88 10.56
C PHE A 506 -21.17 -12.21 9.36
N THR A 507 -21.77 -12.20 8.18
CA THR A 507 -21.07 -12.36 6.91
C THR A 507 -21.11 -11.05 6.11
N GLY A 508 -20.01 -10.74 5.44
CA GLY A 508 -19.90 -9.58 4.57
C GLY A 508 -18.74 -9.74 3.60
N ARG A 509 -18.56 -8.80 2.67
CA ARG A 509 -17.46 -8.91 1.70
C ARG A 509 -16.13 -8.46 2.28
N VAL A 510 -16.16 -7.43 3.11
CA VAL A 510 -14.99 -6.84 3.76
C VAL A 510 -15.33 -6.44 5.19
N VAL A 511 -14.30 -6.37 6.03
CA VAL A 511 -14.37 -5.88 7.41
C VAL A 511 -13.51 -4.61 7.56
N VAL A 512 -14.03 -3.63 8.27
CA VAL A 512 -13.34 -2.40 8.64
C VAL A 512 -13.21 -2.36 10.16
N GLY A 513 -11.97 -2.45 10.64
CA GLY A 513 -11.65 -2.26 12.06
C GLY A 513 -11.65 -0.79 12.41
N CYS A 514 -12.62 -0.38 13.21
CA CYS A 514 -12.78 0.95 13.78
C CYS A 514 -12.92 0.88 15.33
N ASP A 515 -12.37 -0.17 15.92
CA ASP A 515 -12.46 -0.59 17.33
C ASP A 515 -11.35 0.00 18.21
N GLY A 516 -10.84 1.17 17.82
CA GLY A 516 -10.00 2.01 18.68
C GLY A 516 -8.57 1.51 18.92
N ALA A 517 -7.88 2.17 19.86
CA ALA A 517 -6.47 1.91 20.14
C ALA A 517 -6.20 0.44 20.56
N HIS A 518 -7.12 -0.22 21.25
CA HIS A 518 -7.00 -1.61 21.69
C HIS A 518 -7.59 -2.65 20.71
N SER A 519 -7.74 -2.27 19.44
CA SER A 519 -8.36 -3.04 18.36
C SER A 519 -8.09 -4.56 18.41
N VAL A 520 -9.17 -5.32 18.57
CA VAL A 520 -9.21 -6.78 18.41
C VAL A 520 -9.10 -7.13 16.93
N THR A 521 -9.69 -6.31 16.05
CA THR A 521 -9.60 -6.47 14.60
C THR A 521 -8.13 -6.45 14.16
N ARG A 522 -7.33 -5.48 14.62
CA ARG A 522 -5.90 -5.38 14.33
C ARG A 522 -5.15 -6.66 14.72
N LYS A 523 -5.49 -7.26 15.87
CA LYS A 523 -4.90 -8.53 16.32
C LYS A 523 -5.21 -9.68 15.37
N HIS A 524 -6.46 -9.80 14.91
CA HIS A 524 -6.82 -10.81 13.91
C HIS A 524 -6.13 -10.58 12.56
N LEU A 525 -5.91 -9.32 12.15
CA LEU A 525 -5.29 -9.02 10.86
C LEU A 525 -3.77 -9.21 10.85
N PHE A 526 -3.09 -8.81 11.91
CA PHE A 526 -1.62 -8.67 11.92
C PHE A 526 -0.92 -9.35 13.10
N GLY A 527 -1.67 -10.00 13.99
CA GLY A 527 -1.16 -10.58 15.23
C GLY A 527 -1.06 -9.57 16.38
N ASP A 528 -0.57 -10.03 17.52
CA ASP A 528 -0.39 -9.17 18.70
C ASP A 528 0.73 -8.15 18.49
N GLU A 529 0.34 -6.89 18.29
CA GLU A 529 1.20 -5.74 18.51
C GLU A 529 0.76 -5.06 19.82
N GLU A 530 1.57 -5.19 20.87
CA GLU A 530 1.32 -4.49 22.13
C GLU A 530 1.55 -2.99 21.99
N LEU A 531 0.63 -2.23 22.57
CA LEU A 531 0.78 -0.80 22.78
C LEU A 531 1.85 -0.55 23.86
N SER A 532 2.81 0.31 23.55
CA SER A 532 3.83 0.70 24.51
C SER A 532 3.36 1.88 25.35
N PHE A 533 3.27 1.66 26.67
CA PHE A 533 2.94 2.71 27.63
C PHE A 533 4.03 3.78 27.63
N GLN A 534 3.64 5.04 27.44
CA GLN A 534 4.58 6.17 27.40
C GLN A 534 4.86 6.78 28.77
N TYR A 535 4.47 6.11 29.87
CA TYR A 535 4.60 6.61 31.24
C TYR A 535 3.89 7.94 31.48
N GLU A 536 2.73 8.09 30.85
CA GLU A 536 1.88 9.26 30.96
C GLU A 536 0.41 8.88 30.96
N VAL A 537 -0.39 9.69 31.66
CA VAL A 537 -1.85 9.62 31.67
C VAL A 537 -2.41 10.99 31.34
N ALA A 538 -3.59 11.02 30.75
CA ALA A 538 -4.33 12.24 30.51
C ALA A 538 -5.69 12.19 31.20
N HIS A 539 -5.92 13.14 32.10
CA HIS A 539 -7.21 13.42 32.68
C HIS A 539 -7.92 14.46 31.82
N ARG A 540 -9.24 14.33 31.65
CA ARG A 540 -10.04 15.31 30.91
C ARG A 540 -11.49 15.26 31.35
N GLY A 541 -12.20 16.34 31.11
CA GLY A 541 -13.62 16.44 31.41
C GLY A 541 -14.27 17.67 30.79
N GLU A 542 -15.57 17.72 30.97
CA GLU A 542 -16.45 18.80 30.53
C GLU A 542 -17.32 19.23 31.70
N ILE A 543 -17.40 20.53 31.96
CA ILE A 543 -18.33 21.09 32.95
C ILE A 543 -19.31 22.02 32.27
N GLU A 544 -20.55 21.96 32.70
CA GLU A 544 -21.57 22.97 32.44
C GLU A 544 -21.65 23.83 33.70
N CYS A 545 -21.39 25.14 33.58
CA CYS A 545 -21.32 26.04 34.73
C CYS A 545 -22.28 27.22 34.58
N SER A 546 -22.46 28.04 35.62
CA SER A 546 -23.24 29.28 35.51
C SER A 546 -22.41 30.40 34.88
N ASP A 547 -23.05 31.48 34.45
CA ASP A 547 -22.36 32.65 33.87
C ASP A 547 -21.27 33.20 34.81
N GLU A 548 -21.58 33.22 36.11
CA GLU A 548 -20.67 33.70 37.14
C GLU A 548 -19.45 32.78 37.32
N SER A 549 -19.67 31.46 37.38
CA SER A 549 -18.60 30.46 37.46
C SER A 549 -17.74 30.47 36.20
N SER A 550 -18.37 30.61 35.03
CA SER A 550 -17.73 30.73 33.72
C SER A 550 -16.82 31.96 33.67
N ALA A 551 -17.31 33.15 34.04
CA ALA A 551 -16.52 34.38 34.07
C ALA A 551 -15.34 34.31 35.06
N ARG A 552 -15.56 33.72 36.25
CA ARG A 552 -14.50 33.52 37.25
C ARG A 552 -13.43 32.55 36.77
N LEU A 553 -13.83 31.43 36.17
CA LEU A 553 -12.91 30.43 35.62
C LEU A 553 -12.11 30.99 34.42
N LYS A 554 -12.74 31.79 33.55
CA LYS A 554 -12.04 32.56 32.49
C LYS A 554 -10.92 33.41 33.07
N GLN A 555 -11.22 34.22 34.09
CA GLN A 555 -10.25 35.12 34.72
C GLN A 555 -9.07 34.37 35.36
N LEU A 556 -9.31 33.16 35.87
CA LEU A 556 -8.28 32.32 36.48
C LEU A 556 -7.41 31.58 35.45
N MET A 557 -7.92 31.33 34.25
CA MET A 557 -7.29 30.45 33.26
C MET A 557 -6.70 31.18 32.06
N SER A 558 -7.31 32.26 31.57
CA SER A 558 -6.84 33.02 30.40
C SER A 558 -6.44 34.45 30.77
N ARG A 559 -5.47 35.02 30.05
CA ARG A 559 -5.20 36.47 30.06
C ARG A 559 -5.84 37.19 28.88
N SER A 560 -6.41 36.45 27.94
CA SER A 560 -7.17 37.01 26.83
C SER A 560 -8.62 37.26 27.24
N SER A 561 -9.20 38.34 26.71
CA SER A 561 -10.65 38.59 26.79
C SER A 561 -11.41 37.96 25.61
N GLU A 562 -10.72 37.25 24.71
CA GLU A 562 -11.32 36.65 23.51
C GLU A 562 -11.84 35.22 23.79
N ASP A 563 -13.09 34.95 23.40
CA ASP A 563 -13.77 33.67 23.64
C ASP A 563 -13.36 32.52 22.70
N ALA A 564 -12.53 32.78 21.67
CA ALA A 564 -12.13 31.81 20.64
C ALA A 564 -10.67 31.31 20.79
N VAL A 565 -10.10 31.44 21.99
CA VAL A 565 -8.69 31.13 22.25
C VAL A 565 -8.56 29.94 23.20
N LEU A 566 -7.86 28.89 22.76
CA LEU A 566 -7.49 27.77 23.62
C LEU A 566 -6.25 28.15 24.42
N THR A 567 -6.41 28.33 25.73
CA THR A 567 -5.24 28.51 26.61
C THR A 567 -4.54 27.17 26.84
N ILE A 568 -3.21 27.14 26.80
CA ILE A 568 -2.37 26.00 27.13
C ILE A 568 -1.40 26.46 28.20
N LYS A 569 -1.62 26.04 29.43
CA LYS A 569 -0.63 26.26 30.49
C LYS A 569 0.42 25.15 30.45
N HIS A 570 1.68 25.53 30.27
CA HIS A 570 2.82 24.63 30.20
C HIS A 570 3.74 24.86 31.40
N LYS A 571 3.82 23.89 32.30
CA LYS A 571 4.84 23.88 33.35
C LYS A 571 6.00 23.00 32.92
N HIS A 572 7.23 23.53 32.97
CA HIS A 572 8.44 22.81 32.54
C HIS A 572 8.57 21.45 33.23
N GLY A 573 8.76 20.39 32.44
CA GLY A 573 8.96 19.02 32.94
C GLY A 573 7.67 18.19 33.00
N LEU A 574 7.57 17.38 34.05
CA LEU A 574 6.64 16.26 34.23
C LEU A 574 5.33 16.67 34.93
N GLU A 575 4.67 17.79 34.56
CA GLU A 575 3.54 18.28 35.36
C GLU A 575 2.18 18.37 34.65
N TYR A 576 1.86 19.31 33.74
CA TYR A 576 0.66 19.18 32.89
C TYR A 576 0.54 20.17 31.72
N SER A 577 -0.30 19.82 30.73
CA SER A 577 -0.93 20.75 29.77
C SER A 577 -2.44 20.78 30.01
N ALA A 578 -3.02 21.98 30.01
CA ALA A 578 -4.47 22.17 30.20
C ALA A 578 -5.01 23.31 29.35
N GLY A 579 -6.23 23.15 28.84
CA GLY A 579 -6.91 24.20 28.10
C GLY A 579 -8.39 24.31 28.35
N PHE A 580 -8.96 25.43 27.87
CA PHE A 580 -10.28 25.97 28.19
C PHE A 580 -10.96 26.44 26.90
N LEU A 581 -12.29 26.39 26.88
CA LEU A 581 -13.11 27.03 25.87
C LEU A 581 -14.40 27.55 26.49
N ASN A 582 -14.93 28.68 26.02
CA ASN A 582 -16.27 29.14 26.34
C ASN A 582 -17.27 28.87 25.21
N SER A 583 -18.45 28.37 25.57
CA SER A 583 -19.66 28.33 24.73
C SER A 583 -20.69 29.31 25.30
N GLU A 584 -21.62 29.81 24.46
CA GLU A 584 -22.79 30.62 24.89
C GLU A 584 -23.66 29.91 25.95
N GLU A 585 -23.47 28.60 26.17
CA GLU A 585 -24.10 27.80 27.24
C GLU A 585 -23.21 27.56 28.49
N ASN A 586 -22.14 28.34 28.72
CA ASN A 586 -21.23 28.14 29.89
C ASN A 586 -20.61 26.75 30.02
N ARG A 587 -20.29 26.09 28.90
CA ARG A 587 -19.53 24.83 28.94
C ARG A 587 -18.03 25.11 28.94
N ILE A 588 -17.29 24.39 29.78
CA ILE A 588 -15.83 24.45 29.88
C ILE A 588 -15.26 23.05 29.71
N TYR A 589 -14.37 22.91 28.73
CA TYR A 589 -13.56 21.72 28.54
C TYR A 589 -12.24 21.89 29.25
N TRP A 590 -11.74 20.83 29.87
CA TRP A 590 -10.43 20.83 30.50
C TRP A 590 -9.72 19.49 30.27
N PHE A 591 -8.39 19.57 30.24
CA PHE A 591 -7.53 18.39 30.19
C PHE A 591 -6.28 18.63 31.04
N VAL A 592 -5.66 17.55 31.50
CA VAL A 592 -4.39 17.52 32.22
C VAL A 592 -3.66 16.27 31.78
N ARG A 593 -2.65 16.45 30.92
CA ARG A 593 -1.71 15.37 30.59
C ARG A 593 -0.52 15.42 31.51
N GLN A 594 -0.22 14.34 32.22
CA GLN A 594 0.85 14.30 33.20
C GLN A 594 1.53 12.93 33.18
N PRO A 595 2.78 12.82 33.65
CA PRO A 595 3.47 11.56 33.75
C PRO A 595 2.94 10.70 34.88
N SER A 596 3.03 9.39 34.67
CA SER A 596 2.58 8.39 35.62
C SER A 596 3.39 7.10 35.44
N LEU A 597 3.77 6.48 36.55
CA LEU A 597 4.39 5.15 36.53
C LEU A 597 3.36 4.03 36.40
N ILE A 598 2.10 4.33 36.72
CA ILE A 598 0.98 3.39 36.64
C ILE A 598 0.07 3.78 35.47
N ARG A 599 -0.54 2.78 34.85
CA ARG A 599 -1.53 2.99 33.80
C ARG A 599 -2.83 3.55 34.38
N ALA A 600 -3.63 4.20 33.54
CA ALA A 600 -4.93 4.77 33.92
C ALA A 600 -5.87 3.73 34.53
N GLU A 601 -5.85 2.50 34.01
CA GLU A 601 -6.69 1.38 34.46
C GLU A 601 -6.30 0.88 35.86
N GLU A 602 -5.08 1.19 36.31
CA GLU A 602 -4.55 0.82 37.63
C GLU A 602 -4.70 1.97 38.65
N MET A 603 -5.19 3.14 38.23
CA MET A 603 -5.35 4.30 39.11
C MET A 603 -6.52 4.10 40.08
N THR A 604 -6.24 4.34 41.37
CA THR A 604 -7.25 4.38 42.43
C THR A 604 -7.74 5.82 42.64
N PRO A 605 -8.93 6.04 43.23
CA PRO A 605 -9.40 7.38 43.59
C PRO A 605 -8.37 8.19 44.39
N PHE A 606 -7.65 7.53 45.31
CA PHE A 606 -6.56 8.15 46.07
C PHE A 606 -5.41 8.63 45.19
N SER A 607 -4.97 7.82 44.22
CA SER A 607 -3.92 8.22 43.28
C SER A 607 -4.35 9.39 42.38
N ILE A 608 -5.64 9.46 42.01
CA ILE A 608 -6.19 10.59 41.26
C ILE A 608 -6.17 11.85 42.12
N GLU A 609 -6.60 11.80 43.38
CA GLU A 609 -6.55 12.94 44.30
C GLU A 609 -5.12 13.48 44.50
N GLN A 610 -4.14 12.58 44.63
CA GLN A 610 -2.74 12.97 44.70
C GLN A 610 -2.29 13.74 43.46
N CYS A 611 -2.69 13.30 42.26
CA CYS A 611 -2.42 14.01 41.01
C CYS A 611 -3.08 15.40 41.00
N VAL A 612 -4.37 15.46 41.33
CA VAL A 612 -5.18 16.68 41.34
C VAL A 612 -4.59 17.73 42.30
N SER A 613 -3.98 17.30 43.41
CA SER A 613 -3.40 18.21 44.40
C SER A 613 -2.31 19.13 43.84
N ALA A 614 -1.60 18.70 42.79
CA ALA A 614 -0.53 19.45 42.12
C ALA A 614 -1.05 20.43 41.04
N TRP A 615 -2.33 20.37 40.68
CA TRP A 615 -2.91 21.19 39.62
C TRP A 615 -3.21 22.61 40.10
N THR A 616 -3.40 23.55 39.16
CA THR A 616 -3.80 24.92 39.52
C THR A 616 -5.16 24.94 40.24
N PRO A 617 -5.43 25.97 41.06
CA PRO A 617 -6.75 26.15 41.67
C PRO A 617 -7.91 26.06 40.67
N ALA A 618 -7.76 26.64 39.48
CA ALA A 618 -8.78 26.59 38.44
C ALA A 618 -9.05 25.16 37.93
N LEU A 619 -8.00 24.36 37.67
CA LEU A 619 -8.18 22.99 37.21
C LEU A 619 -8.76 22.08 38.28
N ARG A 620 -8.41 22.31 39.55
CA ARG A 620 -9.02 21.60 40.68
C ARG A 620 -10.50 21.93 40.80
N GLU A 621 -10.87 23.19 40.59
CA GLU A 621 -12.27 23.63 40.57
C GLU A 621 -13.04 22.99 39.41
N CYS A 622 -12.48 22.97 38.20
CA CYS A 622 -13.08 22.27 37.06
C CYS A 622 -13.24 20.77 37.33
N PHE A 623 -12.17 20.12 37.83
CA PHE A 623 -12.21 18.70 38.18
C PHE A 623 -13.32 18.40 39.20
N ALA A 624 -13.44 19.22 40.26
CA ALA A 624 -14.44 19.02 41.30
C ALA A 624 -15.88 19.20 40.79
N GLN A 625 -16.12 20.13 39.87
CA GLN A 625 -17.44 20.41 39.30
C GLN A 625 -17.85 19.46 38.16
N THR A 626 -16.91 18.75 37.55
CA THR A 626 -17.21 17.81 36.45
C THR A 626 -18.04 16.65 36.97
N ASP A 627 -19.13 16.29 36.29
CA ASP A 627 -19.82 15.03 36.59
C ASP A 627 -18.83 13.86 36.53
N PRO A 628 -18.72 13.00 37.56
CA PRO A 628 -17.88 11.80 37.50
C PRO A 628 -18.04 10.97 36.21
N ALA A 629 -19.23 10.92 35.60
CA ALA A 629 -19.47 10.22 34.34
C ALA A 629 -18.80 10.87 33.11
N LEU A 630 -18.51 12.18 33.18
CA LEU A 630 -17.82 12.95 32.13
C LEU A 630 -16.32 13.11 32.41
N ARG A 631 -15.83 12.63 33.57
CA ARG A 631 -14.39 12.57 33.88
C ARG A 631 -13.81 11.33 33.25
N THR A 632 -12.80 11.51 32.40
CA THR A 632 -12.04 10.37 31.85
C THR A 632 -10.57 10.51 32.14
N VAL A 633 -9.94 9.38 32.46
CA VAL A 633 -8.49 9.23 32.53
C VAL A 633 -8.08 8.11 31.58
N TYR A 634 -7.02 8.30 30.81
CA TYR A 634 -6.53 7.28 29.88
C TYR A 634 -5.01 7.29 29.81
N SER A 635 -4.45 6.10 29.58
CA SER A 635 -3.03 5.88 29.37
C SER A 635 -2.61 6.46 28.02
N ILE A 636 -1.47 7.14 27.97
CA ILE A 636 -0.84 7.53 26.70
C ILE A 636 -0.03 6.34 26.22
N ASP A 637 -0.55 5.71 25.18
CA ASP A 637 0.07 4.56 24.54
C ASP A 637 0.57 4.94 23.14
N ASP A 638 1.72 4.39 22.74
CA ASP A 638 2.25 4.48 21.36
C ASP A 638 2.27 3.08 20.76
N ALA A 639 1.66 2.92 19.58
CA ALA A 639 1.71 1.67 18.85
C ALA A 639 3.00 1.59 18.04
N LYS A 640 3.52 0.36 17.88
CA LYS A 640 4.48 0.13 16.82
C LYS A 640 3.81 0.51 15.49
N ARG A 641 4.56 1.22 14.65
CA ARG A 641 4.03 1.66 13.38
C ARG A 641 3.74 0.45 12.49
N LEU A 642 2.46 0.29 12.16
CA LEU A 642 2.02 -0.67 11.16
C LEU A 642 2.66 -0.39 9.80
N GLN A 643 3.20 -1.44 9.17
CA GLN A 643 3.68 -1.37 7.79
C GLN A 643 2.52 -1.39 6.79
N ARG A 644 1.39 -1.98 7.19
CA ARG A 644 0.16 -2.20 6.42
C ARG A 644 -1.05 -1.89 7.27
N LEU A 645 -2.07 -1.30 6.66
CA LEU A 645 -3.35 -1.01 7.31
C LEU A 645 -4.43 -2.01 6.89
N SER A 646 -4.14 -2.84 5.89
CA SER A 646 -5.08 -3.79 5.31
C SER A 646 -4.45 -5.14 4.96
N SER A 647 -5.32 -6.13 4.83
CA SER A 647 -5.09 -7.53 4.47
C SER A 647 -5.94 -7.86 3.22
N ASP A 648 -6.27 -9.13 2.97
CA ASP A 648 -7.11 -9.50 1.82
C ASP A 648 -8.48 -8.83 1.87
N ARG A 649 -9.20 -8.99 3.00
CA ARG A 649 -10.57 -8.50 3.15
C ARG A 649 -10.80 -7.62 4.38
N GLY A 650 -9.76 -7.37 5.18
CA GLY A 650 -9.83 -6.48 6.34
C GLY A 650 -8.98 -5.24 6.18
N VAL A 651 -9.48 -4.09 6.63
CA VAL A 651 -8.75 -2.82 6.68
C VAL A 651 -9.00 -2.11 8.01
N LEU A 652 -8.01 -1.39 8.52
CA LEU A 652 -8.10 -0.61 9.76
C LEU A 652 -8.20 0.88 9.43
N ILE A 653 -8.99 1.62 10.21
CA ILE A 653 -9.10 3.09 10.15
C ILE A 653 -9.07 3.70 11.56
N GLY A 654 -8.75 5.00 11.64
CA GLY A 654 -8.68 5.72 12.92
C GLY A 654 -7.69 5.09 13.90
N ASP A 655 -8.00 5.13 15.20
CA ASP A 655 -7.10 4.63 16.25
C ASP A 655 -6.82 3.11 16.17
N ALA A 656 -7.65 2.33 15.46
CA ALA A 656 -7.35 0.93 15.17
C ALA A 656 -6.13 0.79 14.25
N ALA A 657 -5.93 1.74 13.33
CA ALA A 657 -4.82 1.79 12.39
C ALA A 657 -3.63 2.61 12.89
N HIS A 658 -3.91 3.73 13.55
CA HIS A 658 -2.91 4.71 13.96
C HIS A 658 -3.35 5.43 15.23
N PRO A 659 -3.24 4.81 16.40
CA PRO A 659 -3.52 5.52 17.64
C PRO A 659 -2.51 6.67 17.76
N VAL A 660 -3.00 7.90 17.70
CA VAL A 660 -2.20 9.12 17.83
C VAL A 660 -2.48 9.76 19.18
N THR A 661 -1.43 10.17 19.88
CA THR A 661 -1.53 10.90 21.14
C THR A 661 -2.35 12.18 20.95
N ALA A 662 -3.30 12.44 21.84
CA ALA A 662 -4.25 13.56 21.77
C ALA A 662 -3.64 14.98 21.72
N ASN A 663 -2.32 15.11 21.85
CA ASN A 663 -1.59 16.39 21.85
C ASN A 663 -1.81 17.23 20.58
N MET A 664 -2.16 16.59 19.46
CA MET A 664 -2.34 17.28 18.18
C MET A 664 -3.76 17.69 17.89
N MET A 665 -4.75 17.31 18.73
CA MET A 665 -6.13 17.72 18.48
C MET A 665 -6.62 17.31 17.05
N GLU A 666 -6.08 16.21 16.51
CA GLU A 666 -6.26 15.81 15.10
C GLU A 666 -6.80 14.39 14.93
N GLY A 667 -6.71 13.51 15.94
CA GLY A 667 -7.08 12.10 15.80
C GLY A 667 -8.53 11.88 15.34
N ALA A 668 -9.43 12.76 15.80
CA ALA A 668 -10.82 12.79 15.36
C ALA A 668 -10.96 13.15 13.87
N SER A 669 -10.24 14.17 13.41
CA SER A 669 -10.24 14.56 11.99
C SER A 669 -9.66 13.46 11.10
N LEU A 670 -8.54 12.86 11.51
CA LEU A 670 -7.93 11.75 10.79
C LEU A 670 -8.87 10.55 10.66
N SER A 671 -9.65 10.26 11.71
CA SER A 671 -10.65 9.20 11.71
C SER A 671 -11.77 9.44 10.68
N VAL A 672 -12.30 10.67 10.62
CA VAL A 672 -13.32 11.07 9.64
C VAL A 672 -12.76 11.03 8.21
N GLU A 673 -11.57 11.58 7.99
CA GLU A 673 -10.92 11.59 6.68
C GLU A 673 -10.58 10.18 6.18
N ASP A 674 -10.16 9.28 7.07
CA ASP A 674 -9.95 7.88 6.75
C ASP A 674 -11.25 7.23 6.28
N ALA A 675 -12.32 7.41 7.06
CA ALA A 675 -13.63 6.88 6.73
C ALA A 675 -14.12 7.39 5.37
N LEU A 676 -14.03 8.70 5.10
CA LEU A 676 -14.40 9.28 3.81
C LEU A 676 -13.57 8.67 2.67
N THR A 677 -12.25 8.64 2.84
CA THR A 677 -11.32 8.14 1.82
C THR A 677 -11.62 6.68 1.50
N LEU A 678 -11.79 5.84 2.51
CA LEU A 678 -12.07 4.43 2.33
C LEU A 678 -13.46 4.20 1.73
N ALA A 679 -14.48 4.91 2.21
CA ALA A 679 -15.85 4.75 1.73
C ALA A 679 -15.96 5.08 0.24
N VAL A 680 -15.42 6.23 -0.20
CA VAL A 680 -15.40 6.61 -1.62
C VAL A 680 -14.64 5.58 -2.45
N LEU A 681 -13.46 5.15 -2.01
CA LEU A 681 -12.70 4.14 -2.76
C LEU A 681 -13.43 2.79 -2.82
N LEU A 682 -14.07 2.33 -1.74
CA LEU A 682 -14.87 1.12 -1.77
C LEU A 682 -16.05 1.24 -2.75
N ARG A 683 -16.68 2.41 -2.80
CA ARG A 683 -17.76 2.72 -3.76
C ARG A 683 -17.26 2.72 -5.21
N ASP A 684 -16.09 3.29 -5.48
CA ASP A 684 -15.49 3.37 -6.82
C ASP A 684 -15.18 2.01 -7.43
N TYR A 685 -14.61 1.14 -6.60
CA TYR A 685 -14.16 -0.18 -7.05
C TYR A 685 -15.21 -1.25 -6.78
N VAL A 686 -16.42 -0.86 -6.38
CA VAL A 686 -17.48 -1.80 -5.99
C VAL A 686 -17.87 -2.72 -7.15
N ALA A 687 -17.91 -2.20 -8.39
CA ALA A 687 -18.34 -2.98 -9.56
C ALA A 687 -17.41 -4.16 -9.92
N TYR A 688 -16.25 -4.27 -9.28
CA TYR A 688 -15.23 -5.27 -9.60
C TYR A 688 -15.15 -6.37 -8.52
N GLU A 689 -15.01 -7.63 -8.93
CA GLU A 689 -14.95 -8.80 -8.04
C GLU A 689 -13.87 -8.67 -6.94
N ASP A 690 -12.71 -8.13 -7.27
CA ASP A 690 -11.58 -7.90 -6.36
C ASP A 690 -11.30 -6.40 -6.12
N GLY A 691 -12.25 -5.52 -6.44
CA GLY A 691 -12.04 -4.08 -6.37
C GLY A 691 -11.75 -3.54 -4.96
N HIS A 692 -12.20 -4.23 -3.91
CA HIS A 692 -11.87 -3.89 -2.53
C HIS A 692 -10.35 -3.89 -2.25
N VAL A 693 -9.59 -4.79 -2.89
CA VAL A 693 -8.13 -4.84 -2.76
C VAL A 693 -7.49 -3.57 -3.33
N GLU A 694 -8.03 -3.06 -4.44
CA GLU A 694 -7.59 -1.80 -5.03
C GLU A 694 -7.95 -0.61 -4.15
N ALA A 695 -9.15 -0.61 -3.60
CA ALA A 695 -9.60 0.41 -2.65
C ALA A 695 -8.65 0.46 -1.44
N PHE A 696 -8.30 -0.69 -0.86
CA PHE A 696 -7.36 -0.79 0.26
C PHE A 696 -5.95 -0.31 -0.10
N TYR A 697 -5.43 -0.71 -1.27
CA TYR A 697 -4.14 -0.23 -1.76
C TYR A 697 -4.11 1.29 -1.89
N LYS A 698 -5.12 1.87 -2.55
CA LYS A 698 -5.21 3.32 -2.76
C LYS A 698 -5.41 4.06 -1.45
N PHE A 699 -6.20 3.51 -0.54
CA PHE A 699 -6.40 4.02 0.81
C PHE A 699 -5.07 4.08 1.57
N GLU A 700 -4.33 2.97 1.65
CA GLU A 700 -3.03 2.93 2.32
C GLU A 700 -2.05 3.95 1.73
N ARG A 701 -1.93 4.01 0.40
CA ARG A 701 -1.02 4.95 -0.27
C ARG A 701 -1.38 6.41 0.02
N ARG A 702 -2.67 6.75 0.00
CA ARG A 702 -3.15 8.11 0.28
C ARG A 702 -2.96 8.48 1.74
N ARG A 703 -3.31 7.59 2.67
CA ARG A 703 -3.36 7.88 4.12
C ARG A 703 -2.05 7.67 4.84
N GLN A 704 -1.24 6.67 4.49
CA GLN A 704 0.01 6.36 5.20
C GLN A 704 0.97 7.56 5.27
N ARG A 705 1.02 8.43 4.25
CA ARG A 705 1.89 9.63 4.29
C ARG A 705 1.48 10.61 5.39
N TYR A 706 0.18 10.78 5.60
CA TYR A 706 -0.39 11.70 6.60
C TYR A 706 -0.27 11.10 8.00
N ILE A 707 -0.65 9.83 8.14
CA ILE A 707 -0.49 9.06 9.37
C ILE A 707 0.96 9.06 9.85
N ARG A 708 1.92 8.84 8.92
CA ARG A 708 3.36 8.91 9.24
C ARG A 708 3.78 10.29 9.73
N ALA A 709 3.30 11.34 9.07
CA ALA A 709 3.63 12.71 9.45
C ALA A 709 3.09 13.02 10.85
N ALA A 710 1.80 12.71 11.09
CA ALA A 710 1.13 12.88 12.37
C ALA A 710 1.82 12.09 13.50
N ALA A 711 2.15 10.82 13.27
CA ALA A 711 2.84 10.00 14.28
C ALA A 711 4.26 10.52 14.61
N VAL A 712 5.05 10.90 13.59
CA VAL A 712 6.38 11.49 13.81
C VAL A 712 6.28 12.82 14.55
N GLN A 713 5.26 13.60 14.26
CA GLN A 713 5.02 14.89 14.88
C GLN A 713 4.55 14.73 16.34
N ALA A 714 3.60 13.83 16.61
CA ALA A 714 3.18 13.46 17.95
C ALA A 714 4.39 13.00 18.78
N LYS A 715 5.25 12.14 18.22
CA LYS A 715 6.48 11.69 18.87
C LYS A 715 7.50 12.81 19.10
N ARG A 716 7.62 13.79 18.20
CA ARG A 716 8.45 14.98 18.44
C ARG A 716 7.88 15.86 19.55
N MET A 717 6.57 15.98 19.67
CA MET A 717 5.95 16.68 20.80
C MET A 717 6.20 15.92 22.12
N MET A 718 6.17 14.59 22.11
CA MET A 718 6.52 13.75 23.28
C MET A 718 8.03 13.86 23.63
N ASN A 719 8.90 13.80 22.62
CA ASN A 719 10.37 13.80 22.78
C ASN A 719 10.97 15.20 22.98
N ASN A 720 10.24 16.28 22.66
CA ASN A 720 10.61 17.62 23.09
C ASN A 720 10.39 17.71 24.61
N ARG A 721 11.34 17.14 25.35
CA ARG A 721 11.58 17.28 26.80
C ARG A 721 10.53 16.68 27.76
N ILE A 722 9.47 16.02 27.29
CA ILE A 722 8.37 15.58 28.14
C ILE A 722 8.46 14.10 28.58
N GLY A 723 9.22 13.23 27.89
CA GLY A 723 9.25 11.78 28.20
C GLY A 723 10.60 11.13 28.51
N SER A 724 11.70 11.88 28.61
CA SER A 724 13.00 11.24 28.87
C SER A 724 13.24 11.08 30.37
N LEU A 725 13.52 9.86 30.83
CA LEU A 725 14.19 9.51 32.11
C LEU A 725 15.59 10.17 32.29
N LEU A 726 15.91 11.20 31.50
CA LEU A 726 17.15 11.95 31.67
C LEU A 726 17.07 12.72 33.00
N PRO A 727 18.10 12.62 33.85
CA PRO A 727 18.22 13.43 35.05
C PRO A 727 17.96 14.91 34.73
N ALA A 728 17.18 15.60 35.57
CA ALA A 728 16.81 17.01 35.39
C ALA A 728 18.02 17.95 35.11
N THR A 729 19.23 17.52 35.48
CA THR A 729 20.51 18.17 35.20
C THR A 729 20.91 18.17 33.72
N LEU A 730 20.61 17.10 32.95
CA LEU A 730 20.93 17.00 31.52
C LEU A 730 19.94 17.78 30.64
N VAL A 731 18.67 17.88 31.08
CA VAL A 731 17.63 18.68 30.42
C VAL A 731 17.97 20.18 30.39
N LYS A 732 18.75 20.66 31.37
CA LYS A 732 19.20 22.06 31.48
C LYS A 732 20.31 22.46 30.49
N ILE A 733 20.99 21.51 29.85
CA ILE A 733 22.18 21.77 29.01
C ILE A 733 21.81 21.96 27.52
N LEU A 734 20.60 21.58 27.12
CA LEU A 734 20.13 21.72 25.74
C LEU A 734 19.53 23.13 25.50
N PRO A 735 19.77 23.75 24.34
CA PRO A 735 19.27 25.09 24.03
C PRO A 735 17.73 25.15 24.10
N GLU A 736 17.20 26.14 24.83
CA GLU A 736 15.77 26.38 25.00
C GLU A 736 15.14 26.86 23.67
N MET A 737 14.23 26.06 23.10
CA MET A 737 13.25 26.61 22.16
C MET A 737 12.00 27.01 22.94
N PRO A 738 11.44 28.22 22.75
CA PRO A 738 10.21 28.61 23.40
C PRO A 738 9.05 27.67 22.98
N PRO A 739 8.16 27.27 23.90
CA PRO A 739 7.05 26.34 23.63
C PRO A 739 6.17 26.75 22.43
N SER A 740 5.99 28.06 22.23
CA SER A 740 5.25 28.62 21.10
C SER A 740 5.89 28.34 19.75
N GLU A 741 7.22 28.40 19.62
CA GLU A 741 7.91 28.07 18.35
C GLU A 741 7.95 26.57 18.09
N SER A 742 8.05 25.74 19.14
CA SER A 742 7.92 24.28 19.01
C SER A 742 6.52 23.88 18.52
N LEU A 743 5.47 24.48 19.10
CA LEU A 743 4.09 24.21 18.72
C LEU A 743 3.77 24.72 17.31
N LYS A 744 4.18 25.95 16.97
CA LYS A 744 4.09 26.51 15.61
C LYS A 744 4.75 25.62 14.58
N ARG A 745 6.00 25.19 14.81
CA ARG A 745 6.73 24.33 13.86
C ARG A 745 6.07 22.97 13.69
N SER A 746 5.48 22.45 14.75
CA SER A 746 4.71 21.22 14.73
C SER A 746 3.47 21.41 13.85
N LEU A 747 2.56 22.30 14.24
CA LEU A 747 1.29 22.53 13.54
C LEU A 747 1.45 23.05 12.09
N ARG A 748 2.54 23.77 11.75
CA ARG A 748 2.92 24.10 10.35
C ARG A 748 3.15 22.88 9.46
N GLN A 749 3.53 21.75 10.07
CA GLN A 749 3.79 20.49 9.38
C GLN A 749 2.57 19.58 9.36
N THR A 750 1.49 19.94 10.07
CA THR A 750 0.20 19.28 9.95
C THR A 750 -0.27 19.43 8.51
N LYS A 751 -0.11 18.34 7.74
CA LYS A 751 -0.67 18.26 6.40
C LYS A 751 -2.11 17.84 6.55
N ILE A 752 -3.01 18.81 6.50
CA ILE A 752 -4.43 18.57 6.29
C ILE A 752 -4.56 17.71 5.01
N ALA A 753 -5.31 16.60 5.08
CA ALA A 753 -5.50 15.80 3.89
C ALA A 753 -6.34 16.58 2.88
N GLN A 754 -5.88 16.62 1.63
CA GLN A 754 -6.68 17.16 0.54
C GLN A 754 -7.78 16.16 0.22
N VAL A 755 -8.93 16.35 0.86
CA VAL A 755 -10.14 15.53 0.66
C VAL A 755 -11.20 16.28 -0.15
N ASP A 756 -10.93 17.48 -0.64
CA ASP A 756 -11.90 18.27 -1.43
C ASP A 756 -12.42 17.51 -2.65
N ASP A 757 -11.53 16.80 -3.37
CA ASP A 757 -11.90 15.89 -4.47
C ASP A 757 -12.84 14.77 -3.99
N LEU A 758 -12.61 14.22 -2.80
CA LEU A 758 -13.45 13.16 -2.25
C LEU A 758 -14.80 13.68 -1.78
N ILE A 759 -14.86 14.90 -1.24
CA ILE A 759 -16.10 15.57 -0.85
C ILE A 759 -16.94 15.87 -2.09
N ALA A 760 -16.33 16.40 -3.16
CA ALA A 760 -17.03 16.63 -4.42
C ALA A 760 -17.65 15.34 -4.95
N ARG A 761 -16.90 14.23 -4.91
CA ARG A 761 -17.38 12.92 -5.35
C ARG A 761 -18.47 12.34 -4.44
N LEU A 762 -18.38 12.58 -3.13
CA LEU A 762 -19.45 12.22 -2.20
C LEU A 762 -20.76 12.92 -2.57
N SER A 763 -20.69 14.21 -2.91
CA SER A 763 -21.82 15.02 -3.37
C SER A 763 -22.42 14.52 -4.70
N ASP A 764 -21.56 14.13 -5.65
CA ASP A 764 -22.01 13.57 -6.93
C ASP A 764 -22.88 12.31 -6.73
N TYR A 765 -22.53 11.45 -5.77
CA TYR A 765 -23.31 10.23 -5.47
C TYR A 765 -24.70 10.52 -4.90
N HIS A 766 -24.90 11.65 -4.21
CA HIS A 766 -26.23 12.08 -3.77
C HIS A 766 -27.14 12.39 -4.97
N THR A 767 -26.56 13.00 -6.00
CA THR A 767 -27.28 13.54 -7.15
C THR A 767 -27.68 12.45 -8.14
N GLU A 768 -26.90 11.37 -8.27
CA GLU A 768 -27.16 10.25 -9.19
C GLU A 768 -28.41 9.40 -8.86
N LYS A 769 -29.02 9.56 -7.67
CA LYS A 769 -30.14 8.70 -7.22
C LYS A 769 -31.34 9.41 -6.58
N GLN A 770 -31.52 10.71 -6.73
CA GLN A 770 -32.86 11.29 -6.59
C GLN A 770 -33.64 11.11 -7.91
N PRO A 771 -34.49 10.07 -8.09
CA PRO A 771 -35.62 10.26 -8.98
C PRO A 771 -36.43 11.40 -8.37
N LEU A 772 -36.88 12.33 -9.23
CA LEU A 772 -37.86 13.36 -8.92
C LEU A 772 -39.00 12.81 -8.05
N LEU A 773 -38.85 12.87 -6.73
CA LEU A 773 -39.97 12.85 -5.81
C LEU A 773 -40.38 14.32 -5.68
N SER A 774 -41.09 14.77 -6.73
CA SER A 774 -41.94 15.94 -6.67
C SER A 774 -43.04 15.72 -5.61
N PRO A 775 -43.54 16.79 -4.97
CA PRO A 775 -44.02 16.81 -3.59
C PRO A 775 -45.19 15.89 -3.25
#